data_AF-A0A966FBY7-F1
#
_entry.id   AF-A0A966FBY7-F1
#
_cell.length_a   1.000
_cell.length_b   1.000
_cell.length_c   1.000
_cell.angle_alpha   90.00
_cell.angle_beta   90.00
_cell.angle_gamma   90.00
#
_symmetry.space_group_name_H-M   'P 1'
#
loop_
_entity.id
_entity.type
_entity.pdbx_description
1 polymer ?
#
loop_
_entity_poly.entity_id
_entity_poly.type
_entity_poly.pdbx_seq_one_letter_code
_entity_poly.pdbx_strand_id
1 'polypeptide(L)'
;MLNSVFKTCYPRQEILSGDLQLDLFAAKLKSVVEGKAPQVYQNPDLFFANTFPTDGIKTLIREVFTRLSAYSSGSPILRLETSFGGGKTHDEIAIWHIAKSGRNIEGLERFTDLDIIPTQTIQVAAIDGRDLDAQNGVIHQDTGVTTYSLWGEIAYQIGGVEGYQLLQKSDLTFLSPGTSVMEVLIKEKPTVIILDEIARYLSMARGKKVEDSNLAKQVVNFLFSLMDLASATNNLVLVYSLASSSDTFADETNELKELLSASARQERILTPSTDVEIYNIVKQRLFDSVDVEAGKAIASAYLQTYKTSPLNLPDSCKDATYAEAISQSYPFHPELFNLLTKKIATIAEFQRTRGALRLLAQLVRYVWDNYSQDNDNPENHISLIHTHHLPIGKEEDITNELTSKIQRSTMRPAINADIYNPTGRRAYAQQQDEEWLMAGKPPLTSYLARTIFLHSLTYGISAGIRRAELNLSLLTPAIDINFIDRALDNLQTVAWYLDLDPITTIARFKEEPSINKIITEEKEQIGRGEAKEELRTRRDSIFAKKFFTVISAPNSPGDVDDRADDIVLCLMDFDEVTITQSTEFAPSLLVSILNNTGESGRFRLYRNRLLFLVANKTEMERAIDVTREYKAIQNILKSQTRLEDLSETQRKQLKERGGKKELDVRIALTGAYRHLFYPDFDQVKAPEGLKHYVLPAQDASAIKGNSNQQDIILKALKDCQKIRTDEPLKPYASAYIQQKVWAAGLDSITTKALKETFAKDLSLKFLLDVEVSLFRDTIRQGLIDGVWDLEALSPSSDGLGVRANSDGLGVRANSDGLGVKANPQGGGVKATYIKTDTPLTNLPQIIEFSDKYILYRRGILQPPQPKVIQLSAQVINPDTKEVRVRWKAKGALTVSLYQDNGLVRDDFRPTDEYATTINGLTAFKVIVDYGSGETATQETKIDLLTQTVKEKSGNYTVNNEDIFETIKPREIIKDGSVNITFNYLKDQCLDYKITAISTLILTVNTVMDYRKFGTTLSLLNRPQLWSINIDQTVTIQSGEGQFVRLESQGDTKSFQSFFNTLNSLLNAPNTEANVSLTLTIDFVNPIIPDGAEFNMVFDAFKRNPVERLNLKAILINE
;
A
#
# COMPACT_ATOMS: atom_id res chain seq x y z
N MET A 1 55.48 8.86 20.78
CA MET A 1 54.25 9.51 20.30
C MET A 1 54.61 10.86 19.74
N LEU A 2 53.97 11.28 18.64
CA LEU A 2 54.13 12.64 18.12
C LEU A 2 53.53 13.64 19.11
N ASN A 3 54.08 14.85 19.18
CA ASN A 3 53.51 15.89 20.04
C ASN A 3 52.13 16.32 19.53
N SER A 4 51.23 16.58 20.47
CA SER A 4 49.90 17.12 20.18
C SER A 4 49.97 18.60 19.83
N VAL A 5 49.09 19.06 18.93
CA VAL A 5 48.98 20.49 18.55
C VAL A 5 48.74 21.40 19.75
N PHE A 6 48.14 20.87 20.84
CA PHE A 6 47.91 21.62 22.07
C PHE A 6 49.20 21.92 22.86
N LYS A 7 50.30 21.19 22.59
CA LYS A 7 51.62 21.41 23.22
C LYS A 7 52.55 22.26 22.36
N THR A 8 52.29 22.36 21.05
CA THR A 8 53.21 22.92 20.04
C THR A 8 52.66 24.14 19.34
N CYS A 9 51.38 24.47 19.51
CA CYS A 9 50.73 25.63 18.89
C CYS A 9 49.96 26.43 19.94
N TYR A 10 50.00 27.76 19.82
CA TYR A 10 49.28 28.68 20.70
C TYR A 10 48.36 29.55 19.85
N PRO A 11 47.04 29.26 19.79
CA PRO A 11 46.07 30.10 19.11
C PRO A 11 46.02 31.50 19.72
N ARG A 12 45.68 32.50 18.92
CA ARG A 12 45.47 33.87 19.42
C ARG A 12 44.25 33.91 20.36
N GLN A 13 44.30 34.78 21.36
CA GLN A 13 43.23 34.93 22.35
C GLN A 13 41.88 35.30 21.71
N GLU A 14 41.89 36.13 20.67
CA GLU A 14 40.70 36.54 19.91
C GLU A 14 39.99 35.35 19.22
N ILE A 15 40.73 34.30 18.85
CA ILE A 15 40.17 33.07 18.27
C ILE A 15 39.48 32.23 19.36
N LEU A 16 40.09 32.15 20.55
CA LEU A 16 39.58 31.36 21.68
C LEU A 16 38.41 32.05 22.40
N SER A 17 38.42 33.38 22.51
CA SER A 17 37.35 34.14 23.16
C SER A 17 36.02 34.07 22.42
N GLY A 18 36.04 33.68 21.16
CA GLY A 18 34.84 33.56 20.33
C GLY A 18 34.33 34.89 19.77
N ASP A 19 35.05 35.99 19.96
CA ASP A 19 34.75 37.30 19.37
C ASP A 19 35.16 37.35 17.88
N LEU A 20 34.70 36.35 17.13
CA LEU A 20 34.94 36.19 15.70
C LEU A 20 33.97 37.09 14.91
N GLN A 21 33.99 38.39 15.20
CA GLN A 21 33.17 39.34 14.45
C GLN A 21 33.53 39.28 12.97
N LEU A 22 32.51 39.36 12.13
CA LEU A 22 32.63 39.40 10.67
C LEU A 22 33.70 40.42 10.23
N ASP A 23 33.78 41.56 10.91
CA ASP A 23 34.68 42.66 10.58
C ASP A 23 36.16 42.35 10.87
N LEU A 24 36.47 41.35 11.71
CA LEU A 24 37.86 40.93 12.01
C LEU A 24 38.53 40.23 10.81
N PHE A 25 37.73 39.74 9.87
CA PHE A 25 38.19 39.05 8.65
C PHE A 25 37.85 39.81 7.36
N ALA A 26 37.20 40.98 7.44
CA ALA A 26 36.92 41.84 6.31
C ALA A 26 37.52 43.22 6.52
N ALA A 27 38.66 43.44 5.87
CA ALA A 27 39.23 44.76 5.69
C ALA A 27 38.25 45.67 4.92
N LYS A 28 38.05 46.88 5.43
CA LYS A 28 37.35 47.97 4.73
C LYS A 28 38.27 49.19 4.72
N LEU A 29 38.74 49.59 3.55
CA LEU A 29 39.69 50.70 3.41
C LEU A 29 39.13 51.99 4.01
N LYS A 30 37.87 52.33 3.69
CA LYS A 30 37.20 53.52 4.25
C LYS A 30 37.20 53.56 5.78
N SER A 31 36.90 52.43 6.44
CA SER A 31 36.89 52.40 7.90
C SER A 31 38.26 52.70 8.50
N VAL A 32 39.36 52.27 7.84
CA VAL A 32 40.73 52.58 8.27
C VAL A 32 41.05 54.05 8.03
N VAL A 33 40.64 54.59 6.88
CA VAL A 33 40.82 56.01 6.51
C VAL A 33 40.09 56.94 7.48
N GLU A 34 38.87 56.58 7.90
CA GLU A 34 38.05 57.36 8.84
C GLU A 34 38.39 57.15 10.33
N GLY A 35 39.34 56.26 10.67
CA GLY A 35 39.68 55.99 12.07
C GLY A 35 38.67 55.12 12.84
N LYS A 36 37.83 54.36 12.12
CA LYS A 36 36.72 53.56 12.66
C LYS A 36 36.91 52.05 12.51
N ALA A 37 38.03 51.59 11.96
CA ALA A 37 38.28 50.17 11.78
C ALA A 37 38.61 49.46 13.11
N PRO A 38 38.42 48.14 13.20
CA PRO A 38 38.94 47.34 14.31
C PRO A 38 40.45 47.55 14.48
N GLN A 39 40.95 47.48 15.72
CA GLN A 39 42.35 47.81 16.04
C GLN A 39 43.37 47.00 15.25
N VAL A 40 43.07 45.73 14.91
CA VAL A 40 43.92 44.87 14.06
C VAL A 40 44.15 45.43 12.65
N TYR A 41 43.27 46.29 12.15
CA TYR A 41 43.41 46.99 10.87
C TYR A 41 43.74 48.49 11.04
N GLN A 42 43.30 49.12 12.13
CA GLN A 42 43.48 50.55 12.36
C GLN A 42 44.88 50.93 12.84
N ASN A 43 45.49 50.10 13.70
CA ASN A 43 46.82 50.36 14.23
C ASN A 43 47.88 49.75 13.27
N PRO A 44 48.86 50.54 12.79
CA PRO A 44 49.84 50.06 11.82
C PRO A 44 50.73 48.93 12.38
N ASP A 45 51.20 49.04 13.61
CA ASP A 45 52.07 48.02 14.23
C ASP A 45 51.34 46.67 14.37
N LEU A 46 50.10 46.71 14.87
CA LEU A 46 49.25 45.51 14.95
C LEU A 46 48.93 44.94 13.56
N PHE A 47 48.68 45.80 12.57
CA PHE A 47 48.40 45.38 11.21
C PHE A 47 49.58 44.61 10.59
N PHE A 48 50.81 45.14 10.68
CA PHE A 48 52.01 44.49 10.12
C PHE A 48 52.46 43.27 10.94
N ALA A 49 52.25 43.28 12.26
CA ALA A 49 52.45 42.10 13.11
C ALA A 49 51.52 40.94 12.71
N ASN A 50 50.27 41.23 12.34
CA ASN A 50 49.28 40.23 11.92
C ASN A 50 49.29 39.94 10.41
N THR A 51 50.16 40.59 9.64
CA THR A 51 50.30 40.37 8.21
C THR A 51 51.50 39.47 7.92
N PHE A 52 51.29 38.46 7.07
CA PHE A 52 52.39 37.65 6.55
C PHE A 52 53.05 38.38 5.37
N PRO A 53 54.38 38.52 5.33
CA PRO A 53 55.07 39.29 4.29
C PRO A 53 55.19 38.46 3.01
N THR A 54 54.10 38.41 2.23
CA THR A 54 54.04 37.74 0.92
C THR A 54 54.94 38.43 -0.10
N ASP A 55 55.37 37.72 -1.12
CA ASP A 55 56.15 38.30 -2.21
C ASP A 55 55.33 39.35 -2.98
N GLY A 56 54.01 39.19 -3.06
CA GLY A 56 53.08 40.16 -3.62
C GLY A 56 53.09 41.50 -2.89
N ILE A 57 52.85 41.50 -1.57
CA ILE A 57 52.83 42.74 -0.78
C ILE A 57 54.22 43.39 -0.68
N LYS A 58 55.29 42.60 -0.58
CA LYS A 58 56.68 43.11 -0.63
C LYS A 58 56.96 43.82 -1.96
N THR A 59 56.53 43.22 -3.07
CA THR A 59 56.69 43.81 -4.40
C THR A 59 55.87 45.09 -4.53
N LEU A 60 54.62 45.08 -4.08
CA LEU A 60 53.76 46.27 -4.08
C LEU A 60 54.38 47.43 -3.31
N ILE A 61 54.80 47.20 -2.07
CA ILE A 61 55.46 48.20 -1.22
C ILE A 61 56.71 48.72 -1.93
N ARG A 62 57.53 47.83 -2.51
CA ARG A 62 58.72 48.22 -3.25
C ARG A 62 58.40 49.11 -4.44
N GLU A 63 57.45 48.74 -5.28
CA GLU A 63 57.08 49.51 -6.48
C GLU A 63 56.56 50.90 -6.13
N VAL A 64 55.68 51.01 -5.14
CA VAL A 64 55.10 52.29 -4.71
C VAL A 64 56.19 53.19 -4.14
N PHE A 65 56.89 52.75 -3.09
CA PHE A 65 57.74 53.65 -2.32
C PHE A 65 59.08 53.94 -2.98
N THR A 66 59.62 53.02 -3.79
CA THR A 66 60.84 53.29 -4.57
C THR A 66 60.60 54.43 -5.58
N ARG A 67 59.45 54.43 -6.27
CA ARG A 67 59.08 55.51 -7.19
C ARG A 67 58.95 56.84 -6.45
N LEU A 68 58.21 56.86 -5.33
CA LEU A 68 57.98 58.06 -4.53
C LEU A 68 59.25 58.67 -3.91
N SER A 69 60.28 57.85 -3.70
CA SER A 69 61.61 58.31 -3.26
C SER A 69 62.45 58.94 -4.39
N ALA A 70 61.84 59.18 -5.56
CA ALA A 70 62.45 59.73 -6.77
C ALA A 70 63.58 58.88 -7.36
N TYR A 71 63.69 57.60 -6.97
CA TYR A 71 64.40 56.61 -7.76
C TYR A 71 63.53 56.33 -8.98
N SER A 72 64.05 56.52 -10.20
CA SER A 72 63.31 56.31 -11.46
C SER A 72 62.94 54.84 -11.73
N SER A 73 63.03 53.96 -10.73
CA SER A 73 62.61 52.57 -10.75
C SER A 73 61.29 52.37 -9.98
N GLY A 74 60.23 52.02 -10.69
CA GLY A 74 58.92 51.68 -10.13
C GLY A 74 57.77 52.08 -11.06
N SER A 75 56.74 51.24 -11.16
CA SER A 75 55.59 51.50 -12.05
C SER A 75 54.68 52.64 -11.53
N PRO A 76 54.27 53.61 -12.38
CA PRO A 76 53.36 54.69 -11.98
C PRO A 76 51.94 54.25 -11.67
N ILE A 77 51.52 53.15 -12.30
CA ILE A 77 50.15 52.65 -12.28
C ILE A 77 50.22 51.18 -11.88
N LEU A 78 49.61 50.86 -10.74
CA LEU A 78 49.57 49.52 -10.17
C LEU A 78 48.12 49.05 -10.11
N ARG A 79 47.83 47.94 -10.78
CA ARG A 79 46.53 47.28 -10.70
C ARG A 79 46.62 46.05 -9.81
N LEU A 80 45.79 46.02 -8.78
CA LEU A 80 45.66 44.87 -7.90
C LEU A 80 44.63 43.88 -8.46
N GLU A 81 45.07 42.66 -8.74
CA GLU A 81 44.20 41.54 -9.14
C GLU A 81 44.31 40.38 -8.14
N THR A 82 43.21 39.66 -7.92
CA THR A 82 43.23 38.49 -7.02
C THR A 82 43.04 37.20 -7.77
N SER A 83 43.94 36.23 -7.57
CA SER A 83 43.74 34.84 -7.95
C SER A 83 42.77 34.11 -7.00
N PHE A 84 42.80 34.49 -5.71
CA PHE A 84 42.11 33.77 -4.64
C PHE A 84 40.89 34.53 -4.03
N GLY A 85 40.46 35.64 -4.63
CA GLY A 85 39.26 36.38 -4.21
C GLY A 85 39.40 37.22 -2.93
N GLY A 86 40.63 37.54 -2.49
CA GLY A 86 40.90 38.39 -1.32
C GLY A 86 42.32 38.96 -1.34
N GLY A 87 42.56 40.03 -0.56
CA GLY A 87 43.89 40.62 -0.36
C GLY A 87 44.09 42.05 -0.90
N LYS A 88 43.32 42.52 -1.88
CA LYS A 88 43.49 43.87 -2.49
C LYS A 88 43.32 44.99 -1.48
N THR A 89 42.17 45.01 -0.79
CA THR A 89 41.90 46.00 0.27
C THR A 89 42.92 45.90 1.42
N HIS A 90 43.48 44.71 1.67
CA HIS A 90 44.53 44.53 2.69
C HIS A 90 45.85 45.17 2.25
N ASP A 91 46.25 44.96 1.00
CA ASP A 91 47.41 45.59 0.35
C ASP A 91 47.28 47.12 0.29
N GLU A 92 46.09 47.61 -0.03
CA GLU A 92 45.76 49.05 -0.03
C GLU A 92 45.87 49.67 1.38
N ILE A 93 45.43 48.96 2.42
CA ILE A 93 45.60 49.39 3.81
C ILE A 93 47.08 49.43 4.19
N ALA A 94 47.89 48.48 3.71
CA ALA A 94 49.34 48.49 3.96
C ALA A 94 50.00 49.75 3.37
N ILE A 95 49.63 50.11 2.13
CA ILE A 95 50.11 51.35 1.50
C ILE A 95 49.63 52.57 2.27
N TRP A 96 48.36 52.61 2.66
CA TRP A 96 47.79 53.71 3.47
C TRP A 96 48.58 53.93 4.77
N HIS A 97 48.85 52.85 5.50
CA HIS A 97 49.60 52.93 6.77
C HIS A 97 51.03 53.42 6.58
N ILE A 98 51.76 52.91 5.57
CA ILE A 98 53.12 53.36 5.28
C ILE A 98 53.11 54.82 4.80
N ALA A 99 52.13 55.22 3.99
CA ALA A 99 52.02 56.60 3.54
C ALA A 99 51.74 57.58 4.70
N LYS A 100 50.92 57.19 5.68
CA LYS A 100 50.59 58.02 6.85
C LYS A 100 51.67 58.01 7.94
N SER A 101 52.26 56.86 8.23
CA SER A 101 53.17 56.66 9.36
C SER A 101 54.66 56.66 8.97
N GLY A 102 54.95 56.61 7.66
CA GLY A 102 56.30 56.58 7.14
C GLY A 102 57.07 55.34 7.60
N ARG A 103 58.31 55.55 8.04
CA ARG A 103 59.22 54.49 8.51
C ARG A 103 58.93 54.04 9.96
N ASN A 104 58.06 54.73 10.68
CA ASN A 104 57.81 54.51 12.11
C ASN A 104 56.73 53.44 12.33
N ILE A 105 56.96 52.24 11.82
CA ILE A 105 56.07 51.08 11.99
C ILE A 105 56.91 49.89 12.43
N GLU A 106 56.54 49.27 13.54
CA GLU A 106 57.25 48.11 14.07
C GLU A 106 57.11 46.89 13.16
N GLY A 107 58.23 46.23 12.84
CA GLY A 107 58.24 45.02 12.00
C GLY A 107 58.16 45.28 10.50
N LEU A 108 58.16 46.55 10.04
CA LEU A 108 58.08 46.91 8.62
C LEU A 108 59.29 46.41 7.81
N GLU A 109 60.43 46.21 8.46
CA GLU A 109 61.65 45.63 7.88
C GLU A 109 61.46 44.20 7.35
N ARG A 110 60.42 43.49 7.80
CA ARG A 110 60.02 42.16 7.27
C ARG A 110 59.46 42.25 5.84
N PHE A 111 59.00 43.44 5.44
CA PHE A 111 58.30 43.68 4.19
C PHE A 111 59.15 44.43 3.17
N THR A 112 60.01 45.34 3.63
CA THR A 112 60.86 46.12 2.74
C THR A 112 62.10 46.64 3.45
N ASP A 113 63.11 47.00 2.66
CA ASP A 113 64.15 47.91 3.13
C ASP A 113 63.49 49.27 3.43
N LEU A 114 63.75 49.84 4.61
CA LEU A 114 63.14 51.09 5.07
C LEU A 114 63.67 52.31 4.30
N ASP A 115 64.84 52.21 3.68
CA ASP A 115 65.46 53.33 2.98
C ASP A 115 64.75 53.71 1.68
N ILE A 116 63.97 52.80 1.10
CA ILE A 116 63.16 53.10 -0.08
C ILE A 116 61.93 53.95 0.25
N ILE A 117 61.57 54.11 1.53
CA ILE A 117 60.39 54.89 1.94
C ILE A 117 60.82 56.36 2.09
N PRO A 118 60.15 57.32 1.43
CA PRO A 118 60.48 58.73 1.55
C PRO A 118 60.55 59.20 3.02
N THR A 119 61.53 60.04 3.34
CA THR A 119 61.57 60.72 4.65
C THR A 119 60.63 61.91 4.72
N GLN A 120 60.21 62.43 3.56
CA GLN A 120 59.23 63.50 3.44
C GLN A 120 57.81 62.99 3.71
N THR A 121 56.92 63.89 4.12
CA THR A 121 55.50 63.57 4.30
C THR A 121 54.88 63.15 2.96
N ILE A 122 54.28 61.96 2.93
CA ILE A 122 53.62 61.41 1.75
C ILE A 122 52.15 61.86 1.78
N GLN A 123 51.69 62.47 0.69
CA GLN A 123 50.27 62.74 0.50
C GLN A 123 49.57 61.45 0.09
N VAL A 124 48.40 61.18 0.65
CA VAL A 124 47.64 59.98 0.30
C VAL A 124 46.16 60.29 0.25
N ALA A 125 45.53 59.88 -0.85
CA ALA A 125 44.08 59.77 -0.98
C ALA A 125 43.71 58.30 -1.15
N ALA A 126 42.74 57.81 -0.38
CA ALA A 126 42.24 56.46 -0.43
C ALA A 126 40.71 56.51 -0.49
N ILE A 127 40.14 56.00 -1.59
CA ILE A 127 38.71 56.07 -1.87
C ILE A 127 38.21 54.66 -2.16
N ASP A 128 37.16 54.28 -1.43
CA ASP A 128 36.41 53.07 -1.70
C ASP A 128 35.26 53.40 -2.66
N GLY A 129 35.30 52.80 -3.86
CA GLY A 129 34.29 52.99 -4.90
C GLY A 129 32.88 52.54 -4.48
N ARG A 130 32.77 51.85 -3.34
CA ARG A 130 31.52 51.43 -2.73
C ARG A 130 30.76 52.54 -2.02
N ASP A 131 31.49 53.57 -1.61
CA ASP A 131 31.08 54.48 -0.54
C ASP A 131 30.91 55.93 -1.01
N LEU A 132 31.46 56.29 -2.17
CA LEU A 132 31.30 57.60 -2.78
C LEU A 132 29.97 57.70 -3.52
N ASP A 133 29.01 58.41 -2.92
CA ASP A 133 27.70 58.65 -3.50
C ASP A 133 27.68 59.94 -4.35
N ALA A 134 27.51 59.80 -5.66
CA ALA A 134 27.43 60.93 -6.58
C ALA A 134 26.14 61.77 -6.47
N GLN A 135 25.16 61.33 -5.68
CA GLN A 135 23.92 62.04 -5.44
C GLN A 135 23.97 62.85 -4.14
N ASN A 136 24.30 62.21 -3.02
CA ASN A 136 24.30 62.86 -1.71
C ASN A 136 25.68 63.38 -1.27
N GLY A 137 26.74 62.92 -1.92
CA GLY A 137 28.12 63.27 -1.58
C GLY A 137 28.60 62.65 -0.27
N VAL A 138 29.87 62.88 0.06
CA VAL A 138 30.49 62.52 1.34
C VAL A 138 30.65 63.79 2.16
N ILE A 139 30.05 63.82 3.36
CA ILE A 139 30.11 64.96 4.27
C ILE A 139 31.32 64.82 5.19
N HIS A 140 32.27 65.73 5.06
CA HIS A 140 33.42 65.84 5.95
C HIS A 140 33.07 66.70 7.15
N GLN A 141 32.63 66.05 8.23
CA GLN A 141 32.07 66.72 9.42
C GLN A 141 33.02 67.75 10.05
N ASP A 142 34.33 67.49 9.98
CA ASP A 142 35.35 68.35 10.59
C ASP A 142 35.48 69.72 9.91
N THR A 143 35.14 69.80 8.62
CA THR A 143 35.29 71.04 7.82
C THR A 143 33.98 71.53 7.20
N GLY A 144 32.89 70.73 7.27
CA GLY A 144 31.61 71.03 6.64
C GLY A 144 31.60 70.98 5.11
N VAL A 145 32.65 70.41 4.49
CA VAL A 145 32.74 70.27 3.03
C VAL A 145 32.03 68.99 2.59
N THR A 146 31.26 69.07 1.51
CA THR A 146 30.66 67.88 0.88
C THR A 146 31.28 67.67 -0.50
N THR A 147 31.85 66.49 -0.73
CA THR A 147 32.45 66.07 -2.01
C THR A 147 31.49 65.15 -2.76
N TYR A 148 31.32 65.34 -4.07
CA TYR A 148 30.35 64.57 -4.87
C TYR A 148 30.99 63.66 -5.92
N SER A 149 32.24 63.91 -6.26
CA SER A 149 32.96 63.24 -7.33
C SER A 149 34.30 62.69 -6.86
N LEU A 150 34.86 61.76 -7.64
CA LEU A 150 36.14 61.13 -7.32
C LEU A 150 37.26 62.17 -7.19
N TRP A 151 37.33 63.12 -8.12
CA TRP A 151 38.34 64.17 -8.09
C TRP A 151 38.12 65.18 -6.98
N GLY A 152 36.87 65.49 -6.61
CA GLY A 152 36.56 66.34 -5.45
C GLY A 152 37.03 65.69 -4.14
N GLU A 153 36.79 64.40 -3.97
CA GLU A 153 37.23 63.64 -2.81
C GLU A 153 38.76 63.49 -2.75
N ILE A 154 39.43 63.19 -3.88
CA ILE A 154 40.90 63.17 -3.96
C ILE A 154 41.47 64.53 -3.56
N ALA A 155 40.89 65.62 -4.06
CA ALA A 155 41.34 66.97 -3.78
C ALA A 155 41.25 67.31 -2.28
N TYR A 156 40.14 66.93 -1.66
CA TYR A 156 39.93 67.10 -0.23
C TYR A 156 40.92 66.28 0.60
N GLN A 157 41.12 64.99 0.29
CA GLN A 157 42.03 64.14 1.06
C GLN A 157 43.51 64.56 0.93
N ILE A 158 43.94 65.07 -0.24
CA ILE A 158 45.33 65.52 -0.48
C ILE A 158 45.60 66.91 0.12
N GLY A 159 44.67 67.86 -0.07
CA GLY A 159 44.90 69.29 0.20
C GLY A 159 43.91 69.93 1.18
N GLY A 160 43.02 69.15 1.81
CA GLY A 160 41.96 69.66 2.68
C GLY A 160 41.01 70.60 1.94
N VAL A 161 40.54 71.63 2.65
CA VAL A 161 39.64 72.65 2.10
C VAL A 161 40.29 73.42 0.93
N GLU A 162 41.58 73.75 1.01
CA GLU A 162 42.31 74.43 -0.07
C GLU A 162 42.40 73.56 -1.32
N GLY A 163 42.69 72.27 -1.15
CA GLY A 163 42.70 71.30 -2.25
C GLY A 163 41.33 71.20 -2.91
N TYR A 164 40.26 71.05 -2.12
CA TYR A 164 38.89 70.98 -2.62
C TYR A 164 38.50 72.24 -3.43
N GLN A 165 38.88 73.44 -2.97
CA GLN A 165 38.58 74.69 -3.67
C GLN A 165 39.12 74.73 -5.12
N LEU A 166 40.27 74.09 -5.38
CA LEU A 166 40.83 74.00 -6.74
C LEU A 166 39.90 73.23 -7.70
N LEU A 167 39.17 72.23 -7.18
CA LEU A 167 38.32 71.34 -7.96
C LEU A 167 36.82 71.51 -7.71
N GLN A 168 36.40 72.44 -6.83
CA GLN A 168 35.01 72.64 -6.44
C GLN A 168 34.07 72.82 -7.64
N LYS A 169 34.48 73.62 -8.63
CA LYS A 169 33.67 73.83 -9.83
C LYS A 169 33.43 72.52 -10.59
N SER A 170 34.48 71.73 -10.79
CA SER A 170 34.40 70.42 -11.46
C SER A 170 33.60 69.40 -10.65
N ASP A 171 33.73 69.42 -9.32
CA ASP A 171 32.98 68.54 -8.40
C ASP A 171 31.47 68.79 -8.49
N LEU A 172 31.04 70.06 -8.49
CA LEU A 172 29.63 70.43 -8.57
C LEU A 172 29.02 70.25 -9.97
N THR A 173 29.80 70.43 -11.04
CA THR A 173 29.33 70.23 -12.42
C THR A 173 29.46 68.79 -12.91
N PHE A 174 30.11 67.91 -12.14
CA PHE A 174 30.43 66.53 -12.52
C PHE A 174 31.26 66.40 -13.81
N LEU A 175 31.95 67.47 -14.23
CA LEU A 175 32.83 67.48 -15.39
C LEU A 175 34.28 67.18 -14.98
N SER A 176 34.91 66.23 -15.67
CA SER A 176 36.29 65.82 -15.37
C SER A 176 37.27 67.00 -15.44
N PRO A 177 38.15 67.17 -14.44
CA PRO A 177 39.18 68.20 -14.45
C PRO A 177 40.31 67.82 -15.42
N GLY A 178 41.03 68.83 -15.92
CA GLY A 178 42.26 68.64 -16.70
C GLY A 178 43.48 68.32 -15.83
N THR A 179 44.56 67.82 -16.45
CA THR A 179 45.80 67.41 -15.78
C THR A 179 46.50 68.56 -15.03
N SER A 180 46.46 69.79 -15.56
CA SER A 180 47.14 70.95 -14.97
C SER A 180 46.65 71.30 -13.55
N VAL A 181 45.36 71.10 -13.26
CA VAL A 181 44.81 71.35 -11.91
C VAL A 181 45.29 70.27 -10.94
N MET A 182 45.45 69.02 -11.41
CA MET A 182 45.98 67.92 -10.60
C MET A 182 47.48 68.10 -10.29
N GLU A 183 48.28 68.64 -11.23
CA GLU A 183 49.67 69.01 -10.99
C GLU A 183 49.79 70.04 -9.84
N VAL A 184 48.93 71.07 -9.87
CA VAL A 184 48.87 72.10 -8.82
C VAL A 184 48.44 71.53 -7.47
N LEU A 185 47.57 70.53 -7.45
CA LEU A 185 47.15 69.85 -6.21
C LEU A 185 48.30 69.07 -5.57
N ILE A 186 49.12 68.38 -6.38
CA ILE A 186 50.21 67.50 -5.92
C ILE A 186 51.47 68.27 -5.49
N LYS A 187 51.75 69.44 -6.09
CA LYS A 187 52.85 70.35 -5.70
C LYS A 187 54.23 69.68 -5.58
N GLU A 188 54.57 68.78 -6.51
CA GLU A 188 55.83 67.99 -6.50
C GLU A 188 56.10 67.15 -5.23
N LYS A 189 55.09 66.95 -4.37
CA LYS A 189 55.21 66.10 -3.18
C LYS A 189 55.02 64.62 -3.54
N PRO A 190 55.62 63.69 -2.78
CA PRO A 190 55.32 62.26 -2.94
C PRO A 190 53.85 62.00 -2.64
N THR A 191 53.11 61.45 -3.62
CA THR A 191 51.67 61.29 -3.57
C THR A 191 51.23 59.91 -4.04
N VAL A 192 50.38 59.27 -3.25
CA VAL A 192 49.70 58.01 -3.60
C VAL A 192 48.21 58.24 -3.69
N ILE A 193 47.59 57.76 -4.77
CA ILE A 193 46.14 57.70 -4.89
C ILE A 193 45.74 56.24 -4.94
N ILE A 194 44.87 55.82 -4.02
CA ILE A 194 44.38 54.45 -3.85
C ILE A 194 42.88 54.43 -4.17
N LEU A 195 42.48 53.61 -5.13
CA LEU A 195 41.09 53.45 -5.57
C LEU A 195 40.63 51.99 -5.41
N ASP A 196 39.89 51.70 -4.34
CA ASP A 196 39.36 50.36 -4.07
C ASP A 196 38.06 50.14 -4.88
N GLU A 197 37.93 48.97 -5.53
CA GLU A 197 36.72 48.51 -6.23
C GLU A 197 36.11 49.55 -7.20
N ILE A 198 36.94 50.21 -8.03
CA ILE A 198 36.53 51.33 -8.88
C ILE A 198 35.44 50.98 -9.90
N ALA A 199 35.35 49.70 -10.30
CA ALA A 199 34.30 49.20 -11.20
C ALA A 199 32.89 49.41 -10.62
N ARG A 200 32.74 49.29 -9.29
CA ARG A 200 31.45 49.45 -8.62
C ARG A 200 30.98 50.90 -8.65
N TYR A 201 31.91 51.83 -8.42
CA TYR A 201 31.63 53.26 -8.54
C TYR A 201 31.19 53.63 -9.97
N LEU A 202 31.88 53.10 -10.98
CA LEU A 202 31.55 53.33 -12.38
C LEU A 202 30.16 52.82 -12.75
N SER A 203 29.76 51.66 -12.24
CA SER A 203 28.41 51.11 -12.42
C SER A 203 27.34 52.05 -11.85
N MET A 204 27.52 52.52 -10.60
CA MET A 204 26.62 53.51 -10.00
C MET A 204 26.59 54.85 -10.76
N ALA A 205 27.77 55.32 -11.19
CA ALA A 205 27.94 56.58 -11.91
C ALA A 205 27.26 56.59 -13.29
N ARG A 206 26.97 55.43 -13.91
CA ARG A 206 26.22 55.37 -15.18
C ARG A 206 24.81 55.97 -15.06
N GLY A 207 24.20 55.90 -13.87
CA GLY A 207 22.86 56.43 -13.61
C GLY A 207 22.78 57.96 -13.53
N LYS A 208 23.90 58.66 -13.31
CA LYS A 208 23.95 60.13 -13.21
C LYS A 208 24.23 60.72 -14.59
N LYS A 209 23.24 61.40 -15.18
CA LYS A 209 23.43 62.19 -16.42
C LYS A 209 24.30 63.42 -16.16
N VAL A 210 25.21 63.69 -17.09
CA VAL A 210 26.10 64.87 -17.07
C VAL A 210 26.15 65.41 -18.49
N GLU A 211 25.42 66.50 -18.74
CA GLU A 211 25.22 67.07 -20.09
C GLU A 211 24.76 65.98 -21.08
N ASP A 212 25.39 65.90 -22.26
CA ASP A 212 25.15 64.88 -23.30
C ASP A 212 25.78 63.50 -22.97
N SER A 213 26.31 63.32 -21.77
CA SER A 213 27.04 62.13 -21.32
C SER A 213 26.51 61.61 -19.97
N ASN A 214 27.33 60.84 -19.26
CA ASN A 214 27.07 60.41 -17.89
C ASN A 214 28.35 60.51 -17.05
N LEU A 215 28.19 60.47 -15.73
CA LEU A 215 29.32 60.59 -14.80
C LEU A 215 30.34 59.46 -15.02
N ALA A 216 29.90 58.24 -15.33
CA ALA A 216 30.83 57.15 -15.61
C ALA A 216 31.83 57.47 -16.75
N LYS A 217 31.36 58.07 -17.85
CA LYS A 217 32.24 58.53 -18.94
C LYS A 217 33.22 59.62 -18.47
N GLN A 218 32.75 60.56 -17.64
CA GLN A 218 33.62 61.59 -17.06
C GLN A 218 34.68 61.01 -16.13
N VAL A 219 34.33 59.99 -15.33
CA VAL A 219 35.27 59.29 -14.46
C VAL A 219 36.33 58.55 -15.27
N VAL A 220 35.95 57.87 -16.37
CA VAL A 220 36.93 57.23 -17.27
C VAL A 220 37.90 58.26 -17.86
N ASN A 221 37.40 59.42 -18.32
CA ASN A 221 38.25 60.50 -18.83
C ASN A 221 39.21 61.06 -17.76
N PHE A 222 38.71 61.20 -16.54
CA PHE A 222 39.51 61.61 -15.39
C PHE A 222 40.61 60.57 -15.07
N LEU A 223 40.28 59.28 -15.06
CA LEU A 223 41.25 58.21 -14.82
C LEU A 223 42.36 58.20 -15.88
N PHE A 224 42.03 58.40 -17.16
CA PHE A 224 43.06 58.54 -18.21
C PHE A 224 43.96 59.76 -17.96
N SER A 225 43.37 60.91 -17.65
CA SER A 225 44.13 62.12 -17.33
C SER A 225 45.04 61.90 -16.11
N LEU A 226 44.56 61.17 -15.09
CA LEU A 226 45.33 60.85 -13.90
C LEU A 226 46.47 59.86 -14.18
N MET A 227 46.21 58.85 -15.01
CA MET A 227 47.22 57.86 -15.45
C MET A 227 48.32 58.51 -16.30
N ASP A 228 47.96 59.44 -17.18
CA ASP A 228 48.92 60.21 -17.97
C ASP A 228 49.80 61.07 -17.05
N LEU A 229 49.20 61.75 -16.07
CA LEU A 229 49.95 62.53 -15.08
C LEU A 229 50.88 61.66 -14.24
N ALA A 230 50.42 60.50 -13.76
CA ALA A 230 51.24 59.55 -13.00
C ALA A 230 52.42 59.03 -13.84
N SER A 231 52.22 58.81 -15.14
CA SER A 231 53.26 58.39 -16.06
C SER A 231 54.28 59.50 -16.35
N ALA A 232 53.83 60.76 -16.37
CA ALA A 232 54.67 61.94 -16.62
C ALA A 232 55.48 62.41 -15.40
N THR A 233 55.17 61.94 -14.20
CA THR A 233 55.77 62.43 -12.94
C THR A 233 56.32 61.30 -12.07
N ASN A 234 57.45 61.51 -11.40
CA ASN A 234 58.09 60.47 -10.56
C ASN A 234 57.58 60.44 -9.12
N ASN A 235 56.76 61.41 -8.73
CA ASN A 235 56.26 61.58 -7.36
C ASN A 235 54.77 61.22 -7.22
N LEU A 236 54.12 60.69 -8.25
CA LEU A 236 52.74 60.21 -8.21
C LEU A 236 52.67 58.70 -8.51
N VAL A 237 51.96 57.97 -7.67
CA VAL A 237 51.59 56.56 -7.89
C VAL A 237 50.08 56.42 -7.81
N LEU A 238 49.48 55.79 -8.82
CA LEU A 238 48.08 55.37 -8.82
C LEU A 238 48.00 53.87 -8.54
N VAL A 239 47.34 53.50 -7.45
CA VAL A 239 47.01 52.11 -7.11
C VAL A 239 45.51 51.96 -7.21
N TYR A 240 45.05 50.97 -7.97
CA TYR A 240 43.61 50.71 -8.08
C TYR A 240 43.31 49.23 -8.15
N SER A 241 42.11 48.86 -7.70
CA SER A 241 41.62 47.49 -7.73
C SER A 241 40.33 47.35 -8.54
N LEU A 242 40.19 46.20 -9.21
CA LEU A 242 38.97 45.80 -9.92
C LEU A 242 38.34 44.60 -9.22
N ALA A 243 37.02 44.52 -9.25
CA ALA A 243 36.25 43.38 -8.78
C ALA A 243 36.70 42.10 -9.49
N SER A 244 36.49 40.96 -8.84
CA SER A 244 36.79 39.66 -9.45
C SER A 244 35.81 39.36 -10.59
N SER A 245 36.25 38.66 -11.64
CA SER A 245 35.36 38.24 -12.74
C SER A 245 34.25 37.25 -12.34
N SER A 246 34.24 36.81 -11.08
CA SER A 246 33.20 35.96 -10.49
C SER A 246 32.04 36.74 -9.83
N ASP A 247 32.12 38.07 -9.77
CA ASP A 247 31.03 38.90 -9.23
C ASP A 247 29.90 39.09 -10.25
N THR A 248 28.69 39.37 -9.76
CA THR A 248 27.43 39.55 -10.53
C THR A 248 27.47 40.58 -11.67
N PHE A 249 28.59 41.31 -11.81
CA PHE A 249 28.82 42.39 -12.79
C PHE A 249 30.05 42.10 -13.68
N ALA A 250 30.33 40.82 -13.93
CA ALA A 250 31.52 40.37 -14.66
C ALA A 250 31.65 41.01 -16.06
N ASP A 251 30.56 41.10 -16.83
CA ASP A 251 30.59 41.64 -18.20
C ASP A 251 30.96 43.13 -18.23
N GLU A 252 30.42 43.91 -17.30
CA GLU A 252 30.67 45.35 -17.18
C GLU A 252 32.09 45.62 -16.65
N THR A 253 32.57 44.75 -15.74
CA THR A 253 33.94 44.80 -15.22
C THR A 253 34.94 44.44 -16.31
N ASN A 254 34.62 43.47 -17.18
CA ASN A 254 35.46 43.09 -18.32
C ASN A 254 35.54 44.21 -19.38
N GLU A 255 34.40 44.84 -19.72
CA GLU A 255 34.37 46.01 -20.62
C GLU A 255 35.24 47.15 -20.08
N LEU A 256 35.13 47.45 -18.78
CA LEU A 256 35.95 48.45 -18.11
C LEU A 256 37.43 48.06 -18.05
N LYS A 257 37.73 46.77 -17.82
CA LYS A 257 39.09 46.24 -17.82
C LYS A 257 39.74 46.41 -19.18
N GLU A 258 39.03 46.11 -20.27
CA GLU A 258 39.52 46.33 -21.63
C GLU A 258 39.74 47.81 -21.94
N LEU A 259 38.79 48.68 -21.57
CA LEU A 259 38.89 50.13 -21.80
C LEU A 259 40.06 50.76 -21.03
N LEU A 260 40.27 50.38 -19.77
CA LEU A 260 41.37 50.92 -18.95
C LEU A 260 42.72 50.34 -19.38
N SER A 261 42.80 49.04 -19.66
CA SER A 261 44.05 48.37 -20.07
C SER A 261 44.55 48.85 -21.44
N ALA A 262 43.66 49.26 -22.34
CA ALA A 262 44.05 49.77 -23.67
C ALA A 262 44.81 51.11 -23.61
N SER A 263 44.63 51.89 -22.55
CA SER A 263 45.22 53.22 -22.38
C SER A 263 46.49 53.21 -21.52
N ALA A 264 46.56 52.32 -20.52
CA ALA A 264 47.62 52.31 -19.51
C ALA A 264 48.89 51.53 -19.94
N ARG A 265 49.67 52.07 -20.88
CA ARG A 265 50.90 51.41 -21.42
C ARG A 265 52.01 51.13 -20.38
N GLN A 266 51.96 51.74 -19.20
CA GLN A 266 52.92 51.53 -18.09
C GLN A 266 52.27 50.86 -16.85
N GLU A 267 51.10 50.25 -17.02
CA GLU A 267 50.42 49.49 -15.97
C GLU A 267 51.19 48.23 -15.60
N ARG A 268 51.32 47.97 -14.29
CA ARG A 268 51.81 46.70 -13.75
C ARG A 268 50.72 46.01 -12.95
N ILE A 269 50.44 44.77 -13.31
CA ILE A 269 49.48 43.90 -12.61
C ILE A 269 50.23 43.20 -11.47
N LEU A 270 49.69 43.31 -10.26
CA LEU A 270 50.21 42.62 -9.08
C LEU A 270 49.14 41.73 -8.46
N THR A 271 49.58 40.55 -8.04
CA THR A 271 48.75 39.59 -7.30
C THR A 271 49.23 39.54 -5.84
N PRO A 272 48.35 39.74 -4.85
CA PRO A 272 48.72 39.85 -3.44
C PRO A 272 49.47 38.64 -2.84
N SER A 273 49.15 37.42 -3.30
CA SER A 273 49.75 36.20 -2.75
C SER A 273 49.63 35.01 -3.71
N THR A 274 50.51 34.03 -3.54
CA THR A 274 50.51 32.72 -4.22
C THR A 274 49.82 31.64 -3.37
N ASP A 275 49.48 30.50 -3.98
CA ASP A 275 48.81 29.38 -3.30
C ASP A 275 49.62 28.81 -2.10
N VAL A 276 50.96 28.86 -2.16
CA VAL A 276 51.85 28.35 -1.12
C VAL A 276 51.88 29.29 0.10
N GLU A 277 51.73 30.59 -0.13
CA GLU A 277 51.77 31.59 0.94
C GLU A 277 50.49 31.61 1.78
N ILE A 278 49.38 31.06 1.25
CA ILE A 278 48.11 30.96 1.97
C ILE A 278 48.29 30.24 3.31
N TYR A 279 49.09 29.17 3.37
CA TYR A 279 49.35 28.46 4.61
C TYR A 279 49.96 29.37 5.68
N ASN A 280 50.92 30.21 5.28
CA ASN A 280 51.60 31.10 6.19
C ASN A 280 50.71 32.28 6.61
N ILE A 281 49.86 32.79 5.72
CA ILE A 281 48.85 33.80 6.04
C ILE A 281 47.89 33.27 7.11
N VAL A 282 47.37 32.05 6.93
CA VAL A 282 46.44 31.45 7.90
C VAL A 282 47.11 31.21 9.25
N LYS A 283 48.35 30.69 9.27
CA LYS A 283 49.10 30.51 10.52
C LYS A 283 49.28 31.84 11.26
N GLN A 284 49.72 32.88 10.56
CA GLN A 284 49.93 34.22 11.15
C GLN A 284 48.64 34.80 11.75
N ARG A 285 47.50 34.56 11.10
CA ARG A 285 46.18 35.07 11.52
C ARG A 285 45.55 34.29 12.65
N LEU A 286 45.76 32.96 12.73
CA LEU A 286 45.08 32.11 13.71
C LEU A 286 45.91 31.84 14.97
N PHE A 287 47.24 31.84 14.84
CA PHE A 287 48.15 31.47 15.92
C PHE A 287 49.08 32.61 16.29
N ASP A 288 49.38 32.71 17.58
CA ASP A 288 50.40 33.58 18.13
C ASP A 288 51.79 32.95 17.91
N SER A 289 51.91 31.63 18.13
CA SER A 289 53.10 30.86 17.80
C SER A 289 52.80 29.42 17.40
N VAL A 290 53.67 28.86 16.54
CA VAL A 290 53.61 27.48 16.03
C VAL A 290 55.04 26.92 16.01
N ASP A 291 55.26 25.76 16.63
CA ASP A 291 56.55 25.08 16.65
C ASP A 291 56.89 24.48 15.28
N VAL A 292 57.94 25.02 14.65
CA VAL A 292 58.43 24.62 13.33
C VAL A 292 59.09 23.23 13.36
N GLU A 293 59.81 22.90 14.44
CA GLU A 293 60.49 21.61 14.56
C GLU A 293 59.49 20.47 14.80
N ALA A 294 58.43 20.74 15.57
CA ALA A 294 57.29 19.82 15.67
C ALA A 294 56.65 19.55 14.30
N GLY A 295 56.46 20.59 13.48
CA GLY A 295 55.95 20.46 12.11
C GLY A 295 56.82 19.56 11.22
N LYS A 296 58.15 19.71 11.26
CA LYS A 296 59.09 18.85 10.53
C LYS A 296 59.08 17.40 11.00
N ALA A 297 58.99 17.18 12.31
CA ALA A 297 58.90 15.84 12.89
C ALA A 297 57.61 15.12 12.45
N ILE A 298 56.48 15.82 12.44
CA ILE A 298 55.19 15.30 11.96
C ILE A 298 55.25 14.99 10.46
N ALA A 299 55.76 15.92 9.66
CA ALA A 299 55.94 15.71 8.22
C ALA A 299 56.75 14.44 7.92
N SER A 300 57.83 14.21 8.66
CA SER A 300 58.68 13.02 8.52
C SER A 300 57.94 11.72 8.88
N ALA A 301 57.16 11.74 9.97
CA ALA A 301 56.39 10.57 10.41
C ALA A 301 55.24 10.20 9.44
N TYR A 302 54.55 11.21 8.90
CA TYR A 302 53.52 11.00 7.86
C TYR A 302 54.14 10.47 6.57
N LEU A 303 55.25 11.03 6.11
CA LEU A 303 55.97 10.54 4.93
C LEU A 303 56.38 9.06 5.08
N GLN A 304 56.90 8.68 6.25
CA GLN A 304 57.23 7.29 6.54
C GLN A 304 55.99 6.40 6.45
N THR A 305 54.89 6.81 7.08
CA THR A 305 53.60 6.10 7.05
C THR A 305 53.10 5.90 5.61
N TYR A 306 53.15 6.95 4.78
CA TYR A 306 52.71 6.90 3.38
C TYR A 306 53.60 6.02 2.51
N LYS A 307 54.92 6.00 2.74
CA LYS A 307 55.86 5.13 2.01
C LYS A 307 55.68 3.66 2.33
N THR A 308 55.45 3.32 3.60
CA THR A 308 55.27 1.92 4.04
C THR A 308 53.86 1.40 3.81
N SER A 309 52.92 2.28 3.46
CA SER A 309 51.51 1.94 3.25
C SER A 309 51.29 1.09 2.00
N PRO A 310 50.59 -0.05 2.11
CA PRO A 310 50.20 -0.87 0.96
C PRO A 310 48.97 -0.32 0.20
N LEU A 311 48.31 0.75 0.67
CA LEU A 311 47.14 1.30 0.00
C LEU A 311 47.46 1.93 -1.35
N ASN A 312 46.42 1.96 -2.18
CA ASN A 312 46.33 2.90 -3.28
C ASN A 312 46.22 4.33 -2.73
N LEU A 313 47.36 5.03 -2.67
CA LEU A 313 47.48 6.44 -2.36
C LEU A 313 47.92 7.17 -3.64
N PRO A 314 47.62 8.48 -3.80
CA PRO A 314 48.14 9.26 -4.92
C PRO A 314 49.68 9.24 -4.96
N ASP A 315 50.29 9.05 -6.12
CA ASP A 315 51.74 8.84 -6.23
C ASP A 315 52.57 9.99 -5.61
N SER A 316 52.10 11.23 -5.77
CA SER A 316 52.78 12.43 -5.29
C SER A 316 52.89 12.54 -3.76
N CYS A 317 52.09 11.79 -2.98
CA CYS A 317 52.13 11.89 -1.51
C CYS A 317 53.34 11.20 -0.89
N LYS A 318 54.04 10.35 -1.65
CA LYS A 318 55.24 9.61 -1.20
C LYS A 318 56.54 10.39 -1.40
N ASP A 319 56.45 11.55 -2.02
CA ASP A 319 57.58 12.41 -2.33
C ASP A 319 57.93 13.36 -1.18
N ALA A 320 59.18 13.81 -1.14
CA ALA A 320 59.66 14.77 -0.14
C ALA A 320 58.92 16.12 -0.23
N THR A 321 58.43 16.48 -1.41
CA THR A 321 57.63 17.70 -1.66
C THR A 321 56.32 17.71 -0.86
N TYR A 322 55.67 16.56 -0.68
CA TYR A 322 54.45 16.48 0.12
C TYR A 322 54.74 16.59 1.62
N ALA A 323 55.87 16.04 2.08
CA ALA A 323 56.33 16.24 3.46
C ALA A 323 56.63 17.72 3.73
N GLU A 324 57.24 18.42 2.77
CA GLU A 324 57.43 19.88 2.85
C GLU A 324 56.08 20.62 2.93
N ALA A 325 55.09 20.22 2.13
CA ALA A 325 53.74 20.77 2.22
C ALA A 325 53.09 20.55 3.60
N ILE A 326 53.26 19.38 4.23
CA ILE A 326 52.80 19.12 5.60
C ILE A 326 53.52 20.06 6.58
N SER A 327 54.84 20.20 6.47
CA SER A 327 55.61 21.08 7.35
C SER A 327 55.19 22.55 7.21
N GLN A 328 54.86 22.99 5.99
CA GLN A 328 54.43 24.36 5.73
C GLN A 328 52.98 24.62 6.19
N SER A 329 52.09 23.63 6.08
CA SER A 329 50.67 23.75 6.46
C SER A 329 50.37 23.45 7.94
N TYR A 330 51.34 22.91 8.68
CA TYR A 330 51.25 22.65 10.12
C TYR A 330 50.72 23.88 10.90
N PRO A 331 49.66 23.77 11.72
CA PRO A 331 49.10 22.54 12.30
C PRO A 331 47.96 21.85 11.54
N PHE A 332 47.70 22.22 10.28
CA PHE A 332 46.65 21.60 9.48
C PHE A 332 47.21 20.63 8.44
N HIS A 333 46.46 19.58 8.12
CA HIS A 333 46.82 18.67 7.03
C HIS A 333 46.59 19.36 5.67
N PRO A 334 47.48 19.18 4.66
CA PRO A 334 47.34 19.81 3.35
C PRO A 334 45.98 19.58 2.68
N GLU A 335 45.40 18.40 2.84
CA GLU A 335 44.07 18.08 2.26
C GLU A 335 42.92 18.90 2.84
N LEU A 336 42.97 19.29 4.12
CA LEU A 336 41.95 20.18 4.69
C LEU A 336 41.99 21.55 4.00
N PHE A 337 43.20 22.08 3.79
CA PHE A 337 43.35 23.32 3.05
C PHE A 337 42.94 23.17 1.59
N ASN A 338 43.42 22.15 0.87
CA ASN A 338 43.06 21.91 -0.52
C ASN A 338 41.54 21.80 -0.70
N LEU A 339 40.85 21.13 0.22
CA LEU A 339 39.39 21.07 0.24
C LEU A 339 38.77 22.48 0.33
N LEU A 340 39.19 23.30 1.29
CA LEU A 340 38.61 24.64 1.47
C LEU A 340 38.96 25.59 0.32
N THR A 341 40.21 25.57 -0.16
CA THR A 341 40.75 26.57 -1.10
C THR A 341 40.58 26.18 -2.56
N LYS A 342 40.60 24.89 -2.92
CA LYS A 342 40.49 24.45 -4.32
C LYS A 342 39.12 23.90 -4.66
N LYS A 343 38.39 23.38 -3.67
CA LYS A 343 37.13 22.67 -3.91
C LYS A 343 35.91 23.46 -3.40
N ILE A 344 35.83 23.75 -2.11
CA ILE A 344 34.69 24.51 -1.55
C ILE A 344 34.70 25.96 -2.06
N ALA A 345 35.88 26.55 -2.27
CA ALA A 345 36.03 27.86 -2.92
C ALA A 345 35.46 27.97 -4.34
N THR A 346 35.15 26.86 -5.03
CA THR A 346 34.48 26.93 -6.34
C THR A 346 32.99 27.22 -6.23
N ILE A 347 32.40 27.13 -5.04
CA ILE A 347 30.99 27.43 -4.78
C ILE A 347 30.83 28.95 -4.73
N ALA A 348 29.93 29.50 -5.56
CA ALA A 348 29.82 30.96 -5.76
C ALA A 348 29.42 31.70 -4.48
N GLU A 349 28.54 31.10 -3.69
CA GLU A 349 28.05 31.63 -2.41
C GLU A 349 29.11 31.55 -1.31
N PHE A 350 30.17 30.74 -1.49
CA PHE A 350 31.25 30.61 -0.53
C PHE A 350 32.31 31.69 -0.74
N GLN A 351 32.51 32.54 0.26
CA GLN A 351 33.58 33.54 0.23
C GLN A 351 34.95 32.86 0.30
N ARG A 352 35.61 32.69 -0.86
CA ARG A 352 36.83 31.88 -1.04
C ARG A 352 37.88 32.03 0.06
N THR A 353 38.33 33.26 0.33
CA THR A 353 39.35 33.52 1.36
C THR A 353 38.75 33.70 2.75
N ARG A 354 37.74 34.57 2.88
CA ARG A 354 37.16 34.96 4.18
C ARG A 354 36.36 33.83 4.83
N GLY A 355 35.58 33.09 4.05
CA GLY A 355 34.85 31.91 4.49
C GLY A 355 35.80 30.79 4.93
N ALA A 356 36.87 30.54 4.17
CA ALA A 356 37.87 29.54 4.56
C ALA A 356 38.58 29.89 5.87
N LEU A 357 39.05 31.14 6.02
CA LEU A 357 39.72 31.59 7.24
C LEU A 357 38.78 31.56 8.44
N ARG A 358 37.51 31.96 8.26
CA ARG A 358 36.49 31.90 9.31
C ARG A 358 36.18 30.47 9.74
N LEU A 359 36.00 29.55 8.79
CA LEU A 359 35.81 28.13 9.09
C LEU A 359 37.01 27.53 9.83
N LEU A 360 38.24 27.89 9.44
CA LEU A 360 39.44 27.42 10.14
C LEU A 360 39.55 28.02 11.55
N ALA A 361 39.19 29.29 11.74
CA ALA A 361 39.13 29.90 13.07
C ALA A 361 38.11 29.19 13.98
N GLN A 362 36.90 28.94 13.47
CA GLN A 362 35.87 28.17 14.18
C GLN A 362 36.32 26.75 14.48
N LEU A 363 37.01 26.10 13.54
CA LEU A 363 37.58 24.75 13.74
C LEU A 363 38.64 24.76 14.83
N VAL A 364 39.60 25.69 14.81
CA VAL A 364 40.64 25.81 15.84
C VAL A 364 40.01 26.01 17.20
N ARG A 365 39.05 26.93 17.32
CA ARG A 365 38.31 27.15 18.57
C ARG A 365 37.62 25.87 19.03
N TYR A 366 36.84 25.23 18.16
CA TYR A 366 36.14 23.98 18.49
C TYR A 366 37.11 22.89 18.96
N VAL A 367 38.25 22.74 18.27
CA VAL A 367 39.26 21.73 18.60
C VAL A 367 39.90 22.02 19.98
N TRP A 368 40.22 23.28 20.28
CA TRP A 368 40.74 23.66 21.59
C TRP A 368 39.70 23.50 22.71
N ASP A 369 38.46 23.92 22.48
CA ASP A 369 37.39 23.86 23.50
C ASP A 369 37.03 22.42 23.88
N ASN A 370 37.07 21.48 22.91
CA ASN A 370 36.60 20.11 23.12
C ASN A 370 37.69 19.08 23.41
N TYR A 371 38.94 19.30 22.98
CA TYR A 371 39.98 18.27 23.06
C TYR A 371 41.22 18.71 23.86
N SER A 372 41.37 19.99 24.24
CA SER A 372 42.58 20.45 24.96
C SER A 372 42.63 20.03 26.43
N GLN A 373 41.48 19.89 27.10
CA GLN A 373 41.40 19.65 28.55
C GLN A 373 41.84 18.24 28.96
N ASP A 374 41.86 17.28 28.03
CA ASP A 374 42.20 15.87 28.29
C ASP A 374 43.23 15.36 27.26
N ASN A 375 44.29 16.14 27.04
CA ASN A 375 45.33 15.86 26.04
C ASN A 375 46.21 14.64 26.36
N ASP A 376 46.14 14.12 27.58
CA ASP A 376 46.85 12.88 27.95
C ASP A 376 46.02 11.62 27.65
N ASN A 377 44.72 11.77 27.30
CA ASN A 377 43.89 10.69 26.79
C ASN A 377 44.23 10.40 25.31
N PRO A 378 44.62 9.17 24.96
CA PRO A 378 44.93 8.79 23.58
C PRO A 378 43.81 9.07 22.58
N GLU A 379 42.55 9.07 23.04
CA GLU A 379 41.36 9.33 22.21
C GLU A 379 41.24 10.79 21.75
N ASN A 380 41.84 11.73 22.49
CA ASN A 380 41.78 13.17 22.22
C ASN A 380 43.12 13.73 21.69
N HIS A 381 44.09 12.85 21.40
CA HIS A 381 45.43 13.25 20.96
C HIS A 381 45.46 13.63 19.47
N ILE A 382 45.39 14.94 19.20
CA ILE A 382 45.46 15.50 17.83
C ILE A 382 46.88 15.97 17.55
N SER A 383 47.63 15.23 16.72
CA SER A 383 48.96 15.67 16.26
C SER A 383 48.89 16.60 15.04
N LEU A 384 47.84 16.50 14.24
CA LEU A 384 47.63 17.31 13.04
C LEU A 384 46.12 17.46 12.80
N ILE A 385 45.67 18.64 12.36
CA ILE A 385 44.24 18.92 12.14
C ILE A 385 43.85 18.54 10.70
N HIS A 386 43.16 17.41 10.57
CA HIS A 386 42.61 16.87 9.31
C HIS A 386 41.18 17.36 8.99
N THR A 387 40.73 17.06 7.75
CA THR A 387 39.37 17.29 7.23
C THR A 387 38.26 16.80 8.16
N HIS A 388 38.41 15.59 8.71
CA HIS A 388 37.40 14.96 9.57
C HIS A 388 37.17 15.65 10.93
N HIS A 389 38.07 16.55 11.33
CA HIS A 389 37.91 17.34 12.55
C HIS A 389 36.88 18.47 12.38
N LEU A 390 36.51 18.85 11.15
CA LEU A 390 35.39 19.77 10.93
C LEU A 390 34.10 19.16 11.51
N PRO A 391 33.51 19.76 12.56
CA PRO A 391 32.46 19.13 13.37
C PRO A 391 31.06 19.24 12.72
N ILE A 392 30.92 18.73 11.50
CA ILE A 392 29.64 18.70 10.79
C ILE A 392 28.61 17.88 11.58
N GLY A 393 27.44 18.49 11.80
CA GLY A 393 26.35 17.98 12.63
C GLY A 393 26.58 18.11 14.15
N LYS A 394 27.84 18.28 14.58
CA LYS A 394 28.20 18.45 16.00
C LYS A 394 28.16 19.91 16.44
N GLU A 395 28.62 20.82 15.58
CA GLU A 395 28.52 22.26 15.83
C GLU A 395 27.66 22.95 14.77
N GLU A 396 26.63 23.66 15.21
CA GLU A 396 25.56 24.20 14.37
C GLU A 396 26.04 25.40 13.55
N ASP A 397 26.92 26.24 14.09
CA ASP A 397 27.49 27.39 13.36
C ASP A 397 28.32 26.94 12.16
N ILE A 398 29.19 25.96 12.35
CA ILE A 398 30.01 25.36 11.27
C ILE A 398 29.12 24.61 10.28
N THR A 399 28.12 23.88 10.78
CA THR A 399 27.18 23.14 9.92
C THR A 399 26.36 24.08 9.05
N ASN A 400 25.87 25.19 9.59
CA ASN A 400 25.12 26.20 8.82
C ASN A 400 26.00 26.92 7.80
N GLU A 401 27.28 27.11 8.10
CA GLU A 401 28.23 27.69 7.16
C GLU A 401 28.48 26.81 5.94
N LEU A 402 28.50 25.49 6.14
CA LEU A 402 28.75 24.49 5.10
C LEU A 402 27.47 23.90 4.50
N THR A 403 26.30 24.40 4.90
CA THR A 403 25.00 24.01 4.32
C THR A 403 24.18 25.23 3.95
N SER A 404 23.46 25.84 4.89
CA SER A 404 22.52 26.93 4.68
C SER A 404 23.15 28.14 3.97
N LYS A 405 24.33 28.61 4.40
CA LYS A 405 24.99 29.80 3.82
C LYS A 405 25.46 29.60 2.38
N ILE A 406 25.74 28.37 1.97
CA ILE A 406 26.15 28.01 0.62
C ILE A 406 25.01 27.40 -0.21
N GLN A 407 23.75 27.62 0.19
CA GLN A 407 22.55 27.11 -0.47
C GLN A 407 22.51 25.57 -0.62
N ARG A 408 23.10 24.85 0.35
CA ARG A 408 23.10 23.38 0.47
C ARG A 408 22.26 22.88 1.64
N SER A 409 21.15 23.55 1.95
CA SER A 409 20.24 23.12 3.04
C SER A 409 19.64 21.73 2.79
N THR A 410 19.47 21.33 1.52
CA THR A 410 19.01 20.00 1.10
C THR A 410 19.95 18.86 1.50
N MET A 411 21.19 19.16 1.90
CA MET A 411 22.16 18.17 2.37
C MET A 411 22.07 17.88 3.88
N ARG A 412 21.31 18.67 4.65
CA ARG A 412 21.14 18.45 6.10
C ARG A 412 20.51 17.10 6.46
N PRO A 413 19.50 16.57 5.73
CA PRO A 413 18.98 15.23 5.98
C PRO A 413 20.06 14.14 5.90
N ALA A 414 21.03 14.25 4.98
CA ALA A 414 22.15 13.31 4.90
C ALA A 414 23.05 13.35 6.14
N ILE A 415 23.27 14.55 6.71
CA ILE A 415 24.01 14.69 7.98
C ILE A 415 23.27 13.94 9.09
N ASN A 416 21.98 14.21 9.25
CA ASN A 416 21.19 13.65 10.35
C ASN A 416 20.99 12.13 10.21
N ALA A 417 20.81 11.60 9.00
CA ALA A 417 20.60 10.17 8.81
C ALA A 417 21.91 9.36 8.91
N ASP A 418 22.99 9.84 8.30
CA ASP A 418 24.18 9.02 8.06
C ASP A 418 25.42 9.43 8.83
N ILE A 419 25.57 10.71 9.21
CA ILE A 419 26.81 11.26 9.77
C ILE A 419 26.72 11.50 11.27
N TYR A 420 25.79 12.34 11.70
CA TYR A 420 25.63 12.71 13.10
C TYR A 420 24.23 13.27 13.36
N ASN A 421 23.56 12.71 14.36
CA ASN A 421 22.30 13.21 14.87
C ASN A 421 22.37 13.40 16.40
N PRO A 422 22.17 14.63 16.91
CA PRO A 422 22.15 14.87 18.36
C PRO A 422 20.86 14.38 19.03
N THR A 423 19.74 14.26 18.32
CA THR A 423 18.43 13.97 18.90
C THR A 423 17.67 12.85 18.16
N GLY A 424 17.04 11.95 18.90
CA GLY A 424 16.31 10.82 18.32
C GLY A 424 17.20 9.66 17.93
N ARG A 425 17.00 9.09 16.72
CA ARG A 425 17.78 7.94 16.23
C ARG A 425 19.21 8.41 15.90
N ARG A 426 20.21 7.74 16.49
CA ARG A 426 21.63 7.91 16.15
C ARG A 426 21.86 7.69 14.66
N ALA A 427 22.66 8.55 14.05
CA ALA A 427 23.05 8.40 12.65
C ALA A 427 23.88 7.12 12.44
N TYR A 428 23.88 6.57 11.22
CA TYR A 428 24.55 5.30 10.95
C TYR A 428 26.05 5.31 11.27
N ALA A 429 26.76 6.41 10.99
CA ALA A 429 28.17 6.54 11.37
C ALA A 429 28.37 6.46 12.89
N GLN A 430 27.51 7.14 13.68
CA GLN A 430 27.58 7.09 15.14
C GLN A 430 27.31 5.68 15.69
N GLN A 431 26.37 4.95 15.09
CA GLN A 431 26.06 3.58 15.50
C GLN A 431 27.26 2.65 15.26
N GLN A 432 27.91 2.76 14.09
CA GLN A 432 29.10 1.94 13.78
C GLN A 432 30.33 2.34 14.61
N ASP A 433 30.44 3.61 15.00
CA ASP A 433 31.53 4.07 15.86
C ASP A 433 31.51 3.44 17.26
N GLU A 434 30.38 2.92 17.75
CA GLU A 434 30.33 2.21 19.03
C GLU A 434 31.28 1.00 19.04
N GLU A 435 31.34 0.25 17.95
CA GLU A 435 32.25 -0.90 17.81
C GLU A 435 33.72 -0.45 17.78
N TRP A 436 34.02 0.66 17.11
CA TRP A 436 35.38 1.20 17.02
C TRP A 436 35.88 1.74 18.35
N LEU A 437 35.03 2.49 19.06
CA LEU A 437 35.35 3.04 20.38
C LEU A 437 35.58 1.93 21.41
N MET A 438 34.75 0.87 21.39
CA MET A 438 34.97 -0.31 22.24
C MET A 438 36.31 -1.02 21.94
N ALA A 439 36.82 -0.92 20.71
CA ALA A 439 38.12 -1.44 20.32
C ALA A 439 39.30 -0.48 20.61
N GLY A 440 39.06 0.63 21.32
CA GLY A 440 40.07 1.65 21.61
C GLY A 440 40.57 2.40 20.36
N LYS A 441 39.73 2.48 19.33
CA LYS A 441 40.00 3.24 18.09
C LYS A 441 39.21 4.55 18.09
N PRO A 442 39.66 5.58 17.36
CA PRO A 442 38.88 6.79 17.17
C PRO A 442 37.56 6.47 16.42
N PRO A 443 36.59 7.40 16.40
CA PRO A 443 35.32 7.24 15.67
C PRO A 443 35.55 7.30 14.14
N LEU A 444 36.11 6.23 13.59
CA LEU A 444 36.58 6.11 12.22
C LEU A 444 35.46 6.28 11.20
N THR A 445 34.27 5.77 11.48
CA THR A 445 33.13 5.87 10.56
C THR A 445 32.65 7.32 10.50
N SER A 446 32.56 8.04 11.62
CA SER A 446 32.30 9.49 11.62
C SER A 446 33.36 10.28 10.86
N TYR A 447 34.64 9.95 11.04
CA TYR A 447 35.72 10.65 10.35
C TYR A 447 35.64 10.50 8.83
N LEU A 448 35.38 9.26 8.39
CA LEU A 448 35.16 8.94 7.00
C LEU A 448 33.94 9.65 6.43
N ALA A 449 32.79 9.56 7.12
CA ALA A 449 31.54 10.16 6.66
C ALA A 449 31.64 11.68 6.51
N ARG A 450 32.25 12.38 7.48
CA ARG A 450 32.49 13.82 7.39
C ARG A 450 33.40 14.21 6.23
N THR A 451 34.47 13.45 6.01
CA THR A 451 35.40 13.73 4.90
C THR A 451 34.69 13.58 3.56
N ILE A 452 33.94 12.48 3.35
CA ILE A 452 33.17 12.28 2.12
C ILE A 452 32.12 13.39 1.94
N PHE A 453 31.40 13.75 3.01
CA PHE A 453 30.36 14.78 2.96
C PHE A 453 30.90 16.14 2.54
N LEU A 454 32.01 16.59 3.13
CA LEU A 454 32.63 17.86 2.77
C LEU A 454 33.05 17.90 1.29
N HIS A 455 33.56 16.78 0.77
CA HIS A 455 33.88 16.64 -0.65
C HIS A 455 32.64 16.53 -1.55
N SER A 456 31.45 16.32 -1.00
CA SER A 456 30.18 16.23 -1.72
C SER A 456 29.45 17.58 -1.86
N LEU A 457 29.94 18.63 -1.20
CA LEU A 457 29.33 19.97 -1.23
C LEU A 457 29.46 20.69 -2.59
N THR A 458 30.32 20.23 -3.48
CA THR A 458 30.45 20.78 -4.84
C THR A 458 29.41 20.19 -5.80
N TYR A 459 29.11 20.88 -6.90
CA TYR A 459 28.14 20.41 -7.90
C TYR A 459 28.81 19.57 -9.00
N GLY A 460 28.05 18.66 -9.61
CA GLY A 460 28.45 17.97 -10.85
C GLY A 460 29.56 16.93 -10.67
N ILE A 461 30.47 16.85 -11.65
CA ILE A 461 31.51 15.81 -11.77
C ILE A 461 32.57 15.93 -10.65
N SER A 462 32.73 17.12 -10.07
CA SER A 462 33.67 17.34 -8.97
C SER A 462 33.12 16.87 -7.62
N ALA A 463 31.83 16.52 -7.51
CA ALA A 463 31.21 16.09 -6.27
C ALA A 463 31.69 14.69 -5.85
N GLY A 464 32.13 14.58 -4.59
CA GLY A 464 32.64 13.34 -4.01
C GLY A 464 34.17 13.27 -3.94
N ILE A 465 34.68 12.15 -3.43
CA ILE A 465 36.11 11.92 -3.24
C ILE A 465 36.46 10.52 -3.75
N ARG A 466 37.59 10.39 -4.44
CA ARG A 466 38.09 9.07 -4.88
C ARG A 466 38.67 8.30 -3.70
N ARG A 467 38.61 6.96 -3.75
CA ARG A 467 39.13 6.11 -2.66
C ARG A 467 40.59 6.44 -2.27
N ALA A 468 41.47 6.69 -3.24
CA ALA A 468 42.87 7.05 -2.96
C ALA A 468 43.03 8.39 -2.21
N GLU A 469 42.27 9.41 -2.58
CA GLU A 469 42.27 10.73 -1.94
C GLU A 469 41.63 10.68 -0.54
N LEU A 470 40.58 9.88 -0.38
CA LEU A 470 39.93 9.63 0.92
C LEU A 470 40.90 8.97 1.89
N ASN A 471 41.62 7.95 1.42
CA ASN A 471 42.63 7.27 2.19
C ASN A 471 43.78 8.21 2.59
N LEU A 472 44.26 9.05 1.68
CA LEU A 472 45.26 10.08 2.00
C LEU A 472 44.77 11.06 3.07
N SER A 473 43.49 11.43 3.05
CA SER A 473 42.91 12.38 4.00
C SER A 473 42.72 11.81 5.41
N LEU A 474 42.55 10.49 5.53
CA LEU A 474 42.23 9.80 6.79
C LEU A 474 43.42 9.04 7.41
N LEU A 475 44.40 8.66 6.60
CA LEU A 475 45.56 7.89 7.06
C LEU A 475 46.42 8.74 7.99
N THR A 476 46.61 8.27 9.22
CA THR A 476 47.49 8.88 10.21
C THR A 476 48.52 7.87 10.71
N PRO A 477 49.67 8.29 11.25
CA PRO A 477 50.67 7.38 11.82
C PRO A 477 50.16 6.47 12.94
N ALA A 478 48.99 6.76 13.53
CA ALA A 478 48.41 6.00 14.64
C ALA A 478 47.32 4.98 14.22
N ILE A 479 46.81 5.06 12.99
CA ILE A 479 45.66 4.28 12.53
C ILE A 479 46.10 3.26 11.48
N ASP A 480 45.76 1.99 11.71
CA ASP A 480 45.94 0.93 10.70
C ASP A 480 44.89 1.07 9.60
N ILE A 481 45.35 0.77 8.41
CA ILE A 481 44.73 0.94 7.12
C ILE A 481 43.49 0.08 6.91
N ASN A 482 43.50 -1.14 7.45
CA ASN A 482 42.42 -2.11 7.25
C ASN A 482 41.11 -1.66 7.91
N PHE A 483 41.20 -0.76 8.89
CA PHE A 483 40.02 -0.23 9.57
C PHE A 483 39.28 0.80 8.74
N ILE A 484 39.97 1.57 7.89
CA ILE A 484 39.33 2.59 7.03
C ILE A 484 38.49 1.93 5.95
N ASP A 485 39.04 0.95 5.23
CA ASP A 485 38.32 0.23 4.18
C ASP A 485 37.12 -0.53 4.75
N ARG A 486 37.29 -1.21 5.90
CA ARG A 486 36.18 -1.89 6.58
C ARG A 486 35.10 -0.90 7.04
N ALA A 487 35.46 0.27 7.55
CA ALA A 487 34.49 1.29 7.93
C ALA A 487 33.69 1.81 6.72
N LEU A 488 34.35 2.00 5.56
CA LEU A 488 33.66 2.40 4.32
C LEU A 488 32.67 1.34 3.84
N ASP A 489 33.12 0.08 3.77
CA ASP A 489 32.30 -1.04 3.29
C ASP A 489 31.09 -1.24 4.22
N ASN A 490 31.29 -1.18 5.54
CA ASN A 490 30.21 -1.24 6.52
C ASN A 490 29.23 -0.07 6.34
N LEU A 491 29.72 1.16 6.23
CA LEU A 491 28.85 2.34 6.07
C LEU A 491 28.07 2.29 4.76
N GLN A 492 28.68 1.82 3.67
CA GLN A 492 28.03 1.71 2.36
C GLN A 492 26.78 0.83 2.40
N THR A 493 26.76 -0.23 3.22
CA THR A 493 25.61 -1.14 3.30
C THR A 493 24.37 -0.50 3.92
N VAL A 494 24.55 0.41 4.89
CA VAL A 494 23.44 0.96 5.69
C VAL A 494 23.11 2.43 5.39
N ALA A 495 24.10 3.26 5.04
CA ALA A 495 23.92 4.69 4.90
C ALA A 495 22.97 5.05 3.75
N TRP A 496 21.95 5.86 4.00
CA TRP A 496 20.89 6.15 3.04
C TRP A 496 21.35 7.03 1.88
N TYR A 497 22.14 8.06 2.17
CA TYR A 497 22.54 9.11 1.24
C TYR A 497 23.92 8.88 0.64
N LEU A 498 24.69 7.91 1.16
CA LEU A 498 26.01 7.55 0.65
C LEU A 498 25.90 6.74 -0.66
N ASP A 499 26.48 7.31 -1.71
CA ASP A 499 26.68 6.73 -3.04
C ASP A 499 28.16 6.40 -3.23
N LEU A 500 28.46 5.16 -3.62
CA LEU A 500 29.79 4.73 -4.04
C LEU A 500 29.70 4.21 -5.47
N ASP A 501 30.35 4.91 -6.39
CA ASP A 501 30.40 4.49 -7.79
C ASP A 501 31.36 3.29 -7.94
N PRO A 502 30.87 2.12 -8.40
CA PRO A 502 31.70 0.92 -8.50
C PRO A 502 32.78 1.00 -9.59
N ILE A 503 32.63 1.89 -10.58
CA ILE A 503 33.58 2.06 -11.68
C ILE A 503 34.63 3.11 -11.32
N THR A 504 34.17 4.30 -10.90
CA THR A 504 35.09 5.42 -10.64
C THR A 504 35.65 5.42 -9.22
N THR A 505 35.10 4.60 -8.32
CA THR A 505 35.41 4.55 -6.87
C THR A 505 35.16 5.85 -6.14
N ILE A 506 34.35 6.75 -6.72
CA ILE A 506 33.98 8.02 -6.11
C ILE A 506 32.91 7.77 -5.05
N ALA A 507 33.22 8.15 -3.81
CA ALA A 507 32.27 8.20 -2.71
C ALA A 507 31.68 9.61 -2.59
N ARG A 508 30.36 9.73 -2.47
CA ARG A 508 29.68 11.01 -2.26
C ARG A 508 28.37 10.86 -1.51
N PHE A 509 28.00 11.88 -0.75
CA PHE A 509 26.64 12.03 -0.25
C PHE A 509 25.77 12.73 -1.29
N LYS A 510 24.58 12.20 -1.52
CA LYS A 510 23.56 12.78 -2.40
C LYS A 510 22.54 13.58 -1.59
N GLU A 511 21.86 14.52 -2.23
CA GLU A 511 20.73 15.26 -1.63
C GLU A 511 19.51 14.37 -1.38
N GLU A 512 19.36 13.32 -2.18
CA GLU A 512 18.25 12.39 -2.12
C GLU A 512 18.74 11.01 -1.62
N PRO A 513 18.01 10.35 -0.69
CA PRO A 513 18.41 9.05 -0.18
C PRO A 513 18.23 7.95 -1.22
N SER A 514 18.95 6.84 -1.08
CA SER A 514 18.76 5.68 -1.95
C SER A 514 17.45 4.96 -1.62
N ILE A 515 16.47 5.05 -2.53
CA ILE A 515 15.19 4.34 -2.43
C ILE A 515 15.41 2.84 -2.18
N ASN A 516 16.42 2.24 -2.81
CA ASN A 516 16.74 0.82 -2.61
C ASN A 516 17.11 0.51 -1.16
N LYS A 517 17.93 1.35 -0.53
CA LYS A 517 18.36 1.14 0.85
C LYS A 517 17.21 1.31 1.84
N ILE A 518 16.37 2.32 1.62
CA ILE A 518 15.15 2.53 2.42
C ILE A 518 14.20 1.32 2.32
N ILE A 519 13.96 0.81 1.11
CA ILE A 519 13.11 -0.37 0.91
C ILE A 519 13.71 -1.62 1.59
N THR A 520 15.03 -1.83 1.48
CA THR A 520 15.70 -2.99 2.08
C THR A 520 15.59 -2.96 3.60
N GLU A 521 15.84 -1.82 4.25
CA GLU A 521 15.70 -1.68 5.70
C GLU A 521 14.25 -1.92 6.15
N GLU A 522 13.28 -1.33 5.46
CA GLU A 522 11.87 -1.54 5.80
C GLU A 522 11.44 -3.01 5.56
N LYS A 523 11.99 -3.66 4.53
CA LYS A 523 11.76 -5.08 4.25
C LYS A 523 12.27 -5.98 5.38
N GLU A 524 13.38 -5.62 6.04
CA GLU A 524 13.90 -6.35 7.20
C GLU A 524 12.96 -6.30 8.39
N GLN A 525 12.23 -5.20 8.57
CA GLN A 525 11.22 -5.06 9.63
C GLN A 525 9.94 -5.87 9.35
N ILE A 526 9.67 -6.22 8.09
CA ILE A 526 8.49 -6.99 7.71
C ILE A 526 8.74 -8.48 7.93
N GLY A 527 8.04 -9.03 8.91
CA GLY A 527 8.04 -10.44 9.23
C GLY A 527 7.49 -11.30 8.09
N ARG A 528 8.02 -12.53 7.96
CA ARG A 528 7.55 -13.50 6.96
C ARG A 528 6.06 -13.85 7.13
N GLY A 529 5.54 -13.85 8.36
CA GLY A 529 4.13 -14.13 8.65
C GLY A 529 3.17 -13.10 8.04
N GLU A 530 3.52 -11.82 8.10
CA GLU A 530 2.71 -10.75 7.50
C GLU A 530 2.63 -10.88 5.98
N ALA A 531 3.75 -11.23 5.34
CA ALA A 531 3.78 -11.47 3.89
C ALA A 531 2.95 -12.70 3.48
N LYS A 532 2.93 -13.75 4.31
CA LYS A 532 2.11 -14.95 4.06
C LYS A 532 0.61 -14.65 4.11
N GLU A 533 0.15 -13.84 5.06
CA GLU A 533 -1.28 -13.49 5.12
C GLU A 533 -1.75 -12.62 3.96
N GLU A 534 -0.90 -11.70 3.50
CA GLU A 534 -1.16 -10.94 2.27
C GLU A 534 -1.30 -11.88 1.06
N LEU A 535 -0.43 -12.89 0.95
CA LEU A 535 -0.51 -13.89 -0.11
C LEU A 535 -1.77 -14.77 -0.02
N ARG A 536 -2.21 -15.16 1.18
CA ARG A 536 -3.48 -15.90 1.39
C ARG A 536 -4.68 -15.08 0.93
N THR A 537 -4.76 -13.81 1.35
CA THR A 537 -5.83 -12.89 0.94
C THR A 537 -5.86 -12.69 -0.58
N ARG A 538 -4.69 -12.52 -1.21
CA ARG A 538 -4.59 -12.36 -2.66
C ARG A 538 -4.93 -13.64 -3.42
N ARG A 539 -4.52 -14.81 -2.92
CA ARG A 539 -4.86 -16.12 -3.53
C ARG A 539 -6.37 -16.25 -3.69
N ASP A 540 -7.10 -15.99 -2.62
CA ASP A 540 -8.56 -16.15 -2.58
C ASP A 540 -9.27 -15.18 -3.52
N SER A 541 -8.76 -13.96 -3.63
CA SER A 541 -9.26 -12.95 -4.57
C SER A 541 -8.95 -13.29 -6.04
N ILE A 542 -7.72 -13.70 -6.34
CA ILE A 542 -7.25 -13.99 -7.71
C ILE A 542 -7.99 -15.19 -8.32
N PHE A 543 -8.30 -16.20 -7.50
CA PHE A 543 -8.96 -17.43 -7.93
C PHE A 543 -10.47 -17.44 -7.64
N ALA A 544 -11.08 -16.30 -7.30
CA ALA A 544 -12.50 -16.17 -6.95
C ALA A 544 -13.46 -16.88 -7.92
N LYS A 545 -14.63 -17.29 -7.44
CA LYS A 545 -15.59 -18.12 -8.20
C LYS A 545 -15.92 -17.52 -9.58
N LYS A 546 -15.67 -18.30 -10.65
CA LYS A 546 -16.14 -18.03 -12.02
C LYS A 546 -16.77 -19.26 -12.65
N PHE A 547 -16.02 -20.35 -12.76
CA PHE A 547 -16.49 -21.66 -13.23
C PHE A 547 -16.55 -22.69 -12.11
N PHE A 548 -15.69 -22.56 -11.11
CA PHE A 548 -15.52 -23.48 -10.00
C PHE A 548 -15.77 -22.77 -8.68
N THR A 549 -16.48 -23.44 -7.77
CA THR A 549 -16.70 -22.95 -6.40
C THR A 549 -15.41 -23.10 -5.60
N VAL A 550 -14.90 -22.00 -5.06
CA VAL A 550 -13.61 -21.98 -4.37
C VAL A 550 -13.79 -22.38 -2.90
N ILE A 551 -12.94 -23.27 -2.42
CA ILE A 551 -12.72 -23.52 -0.99
C ILE A 551 -11.28 -23.17 -0.67
N SER A 552 -11.11 -22.16 0.18
CA SER A 552 -9.81 -21.65 0.59
C SER A 552 -9.23 -22.47 1.73
N ALA A 553 -7.99 -22.94 1.57
CA ALA A 553 -7.20 -23.60 2.61
C ALA A 553 -7.92 -24.75 3.37
N PRO A 554 -8.54 -25.72 2.68
CA PRO A 554 -9.08 -26.88 3.38
C PRO A 554 -7.93 -27.68 4.01
N ASN A 555 -8.05 -27.96 5.31
CA ASN A 555 -7.06 -28.70 6.09
C ASN A 555 -7.56 -30.10 6.48
N SER A 556 -8.83 -30.38 6.26
CA SER A 556 -9.46 -31.65 6.58
C SER A 556 -10.53 -32.05 5.56
N PRO A 557 -10.90 -33.34 5.49
CA PRO A 557 -12.03 -33.79 4.68
C PRO A 557 -13.38 -33.17 5.06
N GLY A 558 -13.51 -32.67 6.30
CA GLY A 558 -14.72 -32.02 6.81
C GLY A 558 -14.99 -30.64 6.20
N ASP A 559 -13.95 -29.95 5.73
CA ASP A 559 -14.06 -28.58 5.18
C ASP A 559 -14.72 -28.55 3.79
N VAL A 560 -14.82 -29.70 3.13
CA VAL A 560 -15.36 -29.85 1.78
C VAL A 560 -16.65 -30.66 1.82
N ASP A 561 -17.76 -30.01 1.45
CA ASP A 561 -19.08 -30.64 1.41
C ASP A 561 -19.18 -31.76 0.35
N ASP A 562 -20.05 -32.74 0.59
CA ASP A 562 -20.30 -33.88 -0.30
C ASP A 562 -21.66 -33.75 -1.00
N ARG A 563 -21.74 -32.84 -1.96
CA ARG A 563 -22.91 -32.62 -2.82
C ARG A 563 -22.54 -32.65 -4.31
N ALA A 564 -23.52 -32.83 -5.18
CA ALA A 564 -23.29 -33.00 -6.63
C ALA A 564 -23.34 -31.70 -7.45
N ASP A 565 -23.74 -30.57 -6.85
CA ASP A 565 -24.23 -29.41 -7.60
C ASP A 565 -23.13 -28.66 -8.36
N ASP A 566 -22.00 -28.40 -7.69
CA ASP A 566 -20.90 -27.58 -8.21
C ASP A 566 -19.58 -28.38 -8.27
N ILE A 567 -18.71 -28.00 -9.19
CA ILE A 567 -17.29 -28.40 -9.18
C ILE A 567 -16.54 -27.48 -8.21
N VAL A 568 -15.72 -28.05 -7.35
CA VAL A 568 -15.03 -27.35 -6.27
C VAL A 568 -13.54 -27.24 -6.56
N LEU A 569 -13.00 -26.02 -6.46
CA LEU A 569 -11.56 -25.73 -6.49
C LEU A 569 -11.05 -25.49 -5.08
N CYS A 570 -10.34 -26.49 -4.54
CA CYS A 570 -9.64 -26.44 -3.27
C CYS A 570 -8.28 -25.75 -3.46
N LEU A 571 -8.11 -24.56 -2.91
CA LEU A 571 -6.84 -23.83 -2.90
C LEU A 571 -6.07 -24.22 -1.65
N MET A 572 -5.11 -25.15 -1.78
CA MET A 572 -4.39 -25.70 -0.63
C MET A 572 -3.48 -24.66 -0.01
N ASP A 573 -3.39 -24.61 1.33
CA ASP A 573 -2.46 -23.69 1.99
C ASP A 573 -1.00 -24.13 1.77
N PHE A 574 -0.13 -23.16 1.50
CA PHE A 574 1.28 -23.41 1.21
C PHE A 574 2.11 -23.76 2.46
N ASP A 575 1.57 -23.60 3.68
CA ASP A 575 2.21 -24.13 4.89
C ASP A 575 1.83 -25.59 5.15
N GLU A 576 0.66 -26.03 4.66
CA GLU A 576 0.16 -27.40 4.80
C GLU A 576 0.67 -28.33 3.69
N VAL A 577 0.61 -27.87 2.43
CA VAL A 577 0.96 -28.69 1.27
C VAL A 577 1.71 -27.86 0.22
N THR A 578 2.92 -28.31 -0.12
CA THR A 578 3.70 -27.77 -1.25
C THR A 578 4.35 -28.87 -2.06
N ILE A 579 4.67 -28.55 -3.31
CA ILE A 579 5.33 -29.45 -4.25
C ILE A 579 6.64 -28.84 -4.72
N THR A 580 7.70 -29.65 -4.80
CA THR A 580 9.02 -29.15 -5.25
C THR A 580 9.30 -29.54 -6.70
N GLN A 581 8.99 -30.78 -7.09
CA GLN A 581 9.12 -31.31 -8.45
C GLN A 581 7.81 -31.96 -8.88
N SER A 582 7.62 -32.22 -10.17
CA SER A 582 6.46 -32.95 -10.69
C SER A 582 6.41 -34.35 -10.06
N THR A 583 5.71 -34.51 -8.93
CA THR A 583 5.59 -35.79 -8.25
C THR A 583 4.67 -36.71 -9.04
N GLU A 584 4.99 -38.01 -9.07
CA GLU A 584 4.13 -39.04 -9.68
C GLU A 584 2.84 -39.27 -8.87
N PHE A 585 2.85 -38.96 -7.57
CA PHE A 585 1.73 -39.20 -6.66
C PHE A 585 1.20 -37.92 -6.01
N ALA A 586 -0.09 -37.94 -5.66
CA ALA A 586 -0.77 -36.86 -4.96
C ALA A 586 -0.41 -36.87 -3.45
N PRO A 587 -0.25 -35.70 -2.80
CA PRO A 587 -0.06 -35.64 -1.36
C PRO A 587 -1.22 -36.30 -0.59
N SER A 588 -0.91 -36.95 0.54
CA SER A 588 -1.86 -37.72 1.34
C SER A 588 -3.08 -36.92 1.80
N LEU A 589 -2.91 -35.63 2.10
CA LEU A 589 -4.02 -34.75 2.47
C LEU A 589 -5.05 -34.63 1.34
N LEU A 590 -4.60 -34.46 0.09
CA LEU A 590 -5.50 -34.35 -1.07
C LEU A 590 -6.26 -35.66 -1.29
N VAL A 591 -5.58 -36.79 -1.15
CA VAL A 591 -6.18 -38.12 -1.24
C VAL A 591 -7.21 -38.35 -0.13
N SER A 592 -6.93 -37.86 1.08
CA SER A 592 -7.87 -37.95 2.21
C SER A 592 -9.13 -37.12 1.98
N ILE A 593 -8.99 -35.90 1.44
CA ILE A 593 -10.13 -35.02 1.11
C ILE A 593 -10.91 -35.60 -0.07
N LEU A 594 -10.23 -36.21 -1.06
CA LEU A 594 -10.89 -36.88 -2.18
C LEU A 594 -11.75 -38.06 -1.72
N ASN A 595 -11.26 -38.89 -0.80
CA ASN A 595 -11.93 -40.13 -0.43
C ASN A 595 -12.90 -40.00 0.74
N ASN A 596 -12.74 -38.99 1.60
CA ASN A 596 -13.52 -38.85 2.84
C ASN A 596 -14.27 -37.51 2.94
N THR A 597 -15.27 -37.44 3.81
CA THR A 597 -16.04 -36.23 4.15
C THR A 597 -16.55 -36.29 5.60
N GLY A 598 -16.80 -35.11 6.17
CA GLY A 598 -17.29 -34.93 7.54
C GLY A 598 -16.26 -35.28 8.62
N GLU A 599 -16.50 -34.83 9.85
CA GLU A 599 -15.58 -35.04 10.99
C GLU A 599 -15.38 -36.53 11.33
N SER A 600 -16.37 -37.37 11.02
CA SER A 600 -16.32 -38.82 11.27
C SER A 600 -15.61 -39.63 10.17
N GLY A 601 -15.11 -38.98 9.11
CA GLY A 601 -14.35 -39.63 8.02
C GLY A 601 -15.18 -40.59 7.16
N ARG A 602 -16.42 -40.24 6.83
CA ARG A 602 -17.27 -41.07 5.94
C ARG A 602 -16.74 -41.05 4.52
N PHE A 603 -16.97 -42.13 3.76
CA PHE A 603 -16.58 -42.17 2.35
C PHE A 603 -17.34 -41.13 1.53
N ARG A 604 -16.59 -40.34 0.75
CA ARG A 604 -17.12 -39.31 -0.14
C ARG A 604 -17.76 -39.94 -1.37
N LEU A 605 -18.99 -39.55 -1.67
CA LEU A 605 -19.72 -40.04 -2.84
C LEU A 605 -19.36 -39.25 -4.10
N TYR A 606 -19.29 -37.92 -4.01
CA TYR A 606 -19.12 -37.04 -5.17
C TYR A 606 -17.64 -36.65 -5.37
N ARG A 607 -16.81 -37.64 -5.67
CA ARG A 607 -15.36 -37.48 -5.82
C ARG A 607 -14.96 -36.80 -7.13
N ASN A 608 -15.70 -37.06 -8.21
CA ASN A 608 -15.47 -36.48 -9.54
C ASN A 608 -16.02 -35.06 -9.67
N ARG A 609 -15.71 -34.21 -8.69
CA ARG A 609 -16.01 -32.77 -8.71
C ARG A 609 -14.90 -31.92 -8.06
N LEU A 610 -13.93 -32.55 -7.42
CA LEU A 610 -12.91 -31.84 -6.64
C LEU A 610 -11.70 -31.51 -7.52
N LEU A 611 -11.20 -30.30 -7.42
CA LEU A 611 -9.95 -29.84 -8.02
C LEU A 611 -9.07 -29.34 -6.89
N PHE A 612 -7.77 -29.65 -6.92
CA PHE A 612 -6.83 -29.15 -5.92
C PHE A 612 -5.74 -28.35 -6.62
N LEU A 613 -5.53 -27.10 -6.18
CA LEU A 613 -4.44 -26.26 -6.64
C LEU A 613 -3.43 -26.10 -5.52
N VAL A 614 -2.19 -26.49 -5.80
CA VAL A 614 -1.09 -26.58 -4.83
C VAL A 614 0.06 -25.66 -5.26
N ALA A 615 0.69 -25.03 -4.27
CA ALA A 615 1.83 -24.15 -4.47
C ALA A 615 3.13 -24.94 -4.68
N ASN A 616 4.00 -24.40 -5.55
CA ASN A 616 5.38 -24.85 -5.64
C ASN A 616 6.21 -24.22 -4.51
N LYS A 617 7.01 -25.04 -3.79
CA LYS A 617 7.76 -24.60 -2.61
C LYS A 617 8.77 -23.49 -2.92
N THR A 618 9.59 -23.66 -3.96
CA THR A 618 10.64 -22.70 -4.31
C THR A 618 10.07 -21.39 -4.85
N GLU A 619 9.04 -21.48 -5.70
CA GLU A 619 8.36 -20.28 -6.21
C GLU A 619 7.60 -19.54 -5.09
N MET A 620 7.08 -20.26 -4.09
CA MET A 620 6.42 -19.65 -2.94
C MET A 620 7.41 -18.84 -2.07
N GLU A 621 8.62 -19.34 -1.85
CA GLU A 621 9.68 -18.58 -1.17
C GLU A 621 9.98 -17.26 -1.88
N ARG A 622 10.07 -17.31 -3.22
CA ARG A 622 10.21 -16.10 -4.05
C ARG A 622 9.00 -15.17 -3.91
N ALA A 623 7.78 -15.71 -3.91
CA ALA A 623 6.56 -14.92 -3.74
C ALA A 623 6.50 -14.22 -2.37
N ILE A 624 6.95 -14.89 -1.30
CA ILE A 624 7.07 -14.30 0.04
C ILE A 624 8.04 -13.13 0.01
N ASP A 625 9.23 -13.29 -0.56
CA ASP A 625 10.24 -12.22 -0.60
C ASP A 625 9.83 -11.01 -1.44
N VAL A 626 9.15 -11.24 -2.58
CA VAL A 626 8.58 -10.18 -3.40
C VAL A 626 7.47 -9.45 -2.65
N THR A 627 6.65 -10.18 -1.89
CA THR A 627 5.56 -9.60 -1.08
C THR A 627 6.10 -8.78 0.08
N ARG A 628 7.18 -9.22 0.74
CA ARG A 628 7.87 -8.42 1.78
C ARG A 628 8.37 -7.09 1.21
N GLU A 629 8.97 -7.09 0.02
CA GLU A 629 9.40 -5.85 -0.63
C GLU A 629 8.21 -4.96 -1.02
N TYR A 630 7.11 -5.53 -1.53
CA TYR A 630 5.89 -4.78 -1.82
C TYR A 630 5.30 -4.13 -0.56
N LYS A 631 5.20 -4.89 0.53
CA LYS A 631 4.72 -4.39 1.82
C LYS A 631 5.64 -3.31 2.40
N ALA A 632 6.95 -3.42 2.20
CA ALA A 632 7.92 -2.39 2.58
C ALA A 632 7.61 -1.07 1.88
N ILE A 633 7.41 -1.11 0.56
CA ILE A 633 7.02 0.06 -0.22
C ILE A 633 5.68 0.63 0.26
N GLN A 634 4.69 -0.22 0.56
CA GLN A 634 3.39 0.23 1.07
C GLN A 634 3.49 0.89 2.46
N ASN A 635 4.31 0.35 3.37
CA ASN A 635 4.52 0.94 4.70
C ASN A 635 5.17 2.31 4.59
N ILE A 636 6.18 2.45 3.73
CA ILE A 636 6.82 3.75 3.44
C ILE A 636 5.80 4.75 2.89
N LEU A 637 4.96 4.33 1.93
CA LEU A 637 3.93 5.18 1.32
C LEU A 637 2.78 5.56 2.27
N LYS A 638 2.57 4.81 3.36
CA LYS A 638 1.54 5.10 4.38
C LYS A 638 2.07 5.94 5.55
N SER A 639 3.38 5.89 5.81
CA SER A 639 3.99 6.63 6.91
C SER A 639 4.23 8.08 6.54
N GLN A 640 3.53 9.00 7.22
CA GLN A 640 3.63 10.44 6.96
C GLN A 640 5.03 10.98 7.30
N THR A 641 5.64 10.51 8.39
CA THR A 641 7.01 10.86 8.79
C THR A 641 8.05 10.40 7.77
N ARG A 642 7.95 9.16 7.27
CA ARG A 642 8.88 8.65 6.23
C ARG A 642 8.71 9.35 4.89
N LEU A 643 7.49 9.80 4.57
CA LEU A 643 7.23 10.56 3.36
C LEU A 643 7.87 11.95 3.42
N GLU A 644 7.84 12.62 4.58
CA GLU A 644 8.47 13.92 4.79
C GLU A 644 9.98 13.92 4.50
N ASP A 645 10.66 12.79 4.76
CA ASP A 645 12.08 12.58 4.47
C ASP A 645 12.40 12.34 2.97
N LEU A 646 11.37 12.19 2.12
CA LEU A 646 11.49 11.85 0.70
C LEU A 646 11.08 13.02 -0.22
N SER A 647 11.83 13.24 -1.29
CA SER A 647 11.52 14.26 -2.30
C SER A 647 10.30 13.89 -3.16
N GLU A 648 9.69 14.86 -3.85
CA GLU A 648 8.51 14.61 -4.70
C GLU A 648 8.79 13.62 -5.85
N THR A 649 9.99 13.71 -6.45
CA THR A 649 10.47 12.79 -7.49
C THR A 649 10.57 11.36 -6.95
N GLN A 650 11.12 11.19 -5.75
CA GLN A 650 11.23 9.89 -5.10
C GLN A 650 9.88 9.32 -4.69
N ARG A 651 8.96 10.16 -4.18
CA ARG A 651 7.58 9.75 -3.90
C ARG A 651 6.88 9.23 -5.16
N LYS A 652 7.10 9.88 -6.31
CA LYS A 652 6.59 9.41 -7.61
C LYS A 652 7.23 8.08 -8.01
N GLN A 653 8.55 7.94 -7.93
CA GLN A 653 9.26 6.69 -8.24
C GLN A 653 8.83 5.53 -7.32
N LEU A 654 8.62 5.78 -6.02
CA LEU A 654 8.12 4.79 -5.07
C LEU A 654 6.70 4.35 -5.40
N LYS A 655 5.82 5.28 -5.80
CA LYS A 655 4.45 4.94 -6.27
C LYS A 655 4.49 4.09 -7.54
N GLU A 656 5.30 4.46 -8.54
CA GLU A 656 5.47 3.69 -9.78
C GLU A 656 6.04 2.29 -9.50
N ARG A 657 7.08 2.21 -8.65
CA ARG A 657 7.67 0.94 -8.23
C ARG A 657 6.71 0.09 -7.40
N GLY A 658 5.89 0.73 -6.56
CA GLY A 658 4.82 0.08 -5.80
C GLY A 658 3.81 -0.58 -6.73
N GLY A 659 3.34 0.13 -7.76
CA GLY A 659 2.44 -0.44 -8.78
C GLY A 659 3.08 -1.59 -9.57
N LYS A 660 4.36 -1.46 -9.93
CA LYS A 660 5.10 -2.56 -10.59
C LYS A 660 5.24 -3.78 -9.66
N LYS A 661 5.59 -3.57 -8.39
CA LYS A 661 5.75 -4.64 -7.40
C LYS A 661 4.42 -5.31 -7.05
N GLU A 662 3.31 -4.58 -7.08
CA GLU A 662 1.98 -5.16 -6.94
C GLU A 662 1.69 -6.19 -8.04
N LEU A 663 2.03 -5.87 -9.29
CA LEU A 663 1.94 -6.78 -10.41
C LEU A 663 2.92 -7.96 -10.24
N ASP A 664 4.16 -7.71 -9.80
CA ASP A 664 5.15 -8.75 -9.53
C ASP A 664 4.66 -9.74 -8.46
N VAL A 665 3.99 -9.28 -7.40
CA VAL A 665 3.36 -10.15 -6.38
C VAL A 665 2.30 -11.03 -7.03
N ARG A 666 1.43 -10.47 -7.88
CA ARG A 666 0.41 -11.25 -8.60
C ARG A 666 1.05 -12.34 -9.46
N ILE A 667 2.08 -11.99 -10.24
CA ILE A 667 2.81 -12.92 -11.11
C ILE A 667 3.53 -14.00 -10.30
N ALA A 668 4.20 -13.63 -9.20
CA ALA A 668 4.90 -14.58 -8.35
C ALA A 668 3.92 -15.57 -7.68
N LEU A 669 2.78 -15.08 -7.20
CA LEU A 669 1.76 -15.93 -6.58
C LEU A 669 1.10 -16.89 -7.58
N THR A 670 0.76 -16.43 -8.78
CA THR A 670 0.18 -17.31 -9.83
C THR A 670 1.22 -18.27 -10.40
N GLY A 671 2.48 -17.85 -10.49
CA GLY A 671 3.60 -18.73 -10.82
C GLY A 671 3.85 -19.80 -9.76
N ALA A 672 3.56 -19.49 -8.48
CA ALA A 672 3.69 -20.45 -7.39
C ALA A 672 2.52 -21.46 -7.36
N TYR A 673 1.26 -21.01 -7.44
CA TYR A 673 0.08 -21.90 -7.51
C TYR A 673 -0.13 -22.48 -8.91
N ARG A 674 0.71 -23.47 -9.25
CA ARG A 674 0.75 -24.09 -10.59
C ARG A 674 0.52 -25.58 -10.64
N HIS A 675 0.43 -26.27 -9.51
CA HIS A 675 0.25 -27.72 -9.48
C HIS A 675 -1.24 -28.05 -9.32
N LEU A 676 -1.87 -28.48 -10.42
CA LEU A 676 -3.28 -28.84 -10.46
C LEU A 676 -3.44 -30.36 -10.33
N PHE A 677 -4.23 -30.80 -9.36
CA PHE A 677 -4.68 -32.18 -9.25
C PHE A 677 -6.17 -32.26 -9.55
N TYR A 678 -6.54 -33.22 -10.40
CA TYR A 678 -7.93 -33.45 -10.78
C TYR A 678 -8.26 -34.95 -10.76
N PRO A 679 -9.52 -35.31 -10.51
CA PRO A 679 -9.98 -36.69 -10.48
C PRO A 679 -9.86 -37.34 -11.85
N ASP A 680 -9.24 -38.50 -11.92
CA ASP A 680 -9.16 -39.31 -13.14
C ASP A 680 -9.09 -40.79 -12.78
N PHE A 681 -9.55 -41.64 -13.68
CA PHE A 681 -9.46 -43.10 -13.55
C PHE A 681 -8.32 -43.61 -14.44
N ASP A 682 -7.10 -43.60 -13.92
CA ASP A 682 -5.90 -44.09 -14.59
C ASP A 682 -5.05 -44.89 -13.59
N GLN A 683 -4.85 -46.19 -13.85
CA GLN A 683 -4.14 -47.09 -12.93
C GLN A 683 -2.65 -46.74 -12.75
N VAL A 684 -2.06 -45.98 -13.68
CA VAL A 684 -0.64 -45.63 -13.67
C VAL A 684 -0.44 -44.17 -13.25
N LYS A 685 -1.21 -43.24 -13.82
CA LYS A 685 -1.03 -41.79 -13.61
C LYS A 685 -1.92 -41.20 -12.52
N ALA A 686 -2.92 -41.96 -12.05
CA ALA A 686 -3.84 -41.56 -10.99
C ALA A 686 -4.25 -42.76 -10.11
N PRO A 687 -3.29 -43.51 -9.53
CA PRO A 687 -3.59 -44.75 -8.79
C PRO A 687 -4.50 -44.53 -7.58
N GLU A 688 -4.43 -43.34 -6.97
CA GLU A 688 -5.28 -42.93 -5.84
C GLU A 688 -6.46 -42.04 -6.28
N GLY A 689 -6.74 -41.98 -7.59
CA GLY A 689 -7.84 -41.23 -8.18
C GLY A 689 -7.55 -39.76 -8.48
N LEU A 690 -6.31 -39.28 -8.29
CA LEU A 690 -5.88 -37.92 -8.65
C LEU A 690 -4.75 -37.94 -9.67
N LYS A 691 -4.91 -37.18 -10.75
CA LYS A 691 -3.90 -36.95 -11.77
C LYS A 691 -3.29 -35.57 -11.62
N HIS A 692 -1.97 -35.51 -11.76
CA HIS A 692 -1.20 -34.28 -11.65
C HIS A 692 -1.01 -33.62 -13.01
N TYR A 693 -1.26 -32.31 -13.09
CA TYR A 693 -0.94 -31.46 -14.22
C TYR A 693 -0.28 -30.17 -13.75
N VAL A 694 0.82 -29.78 -14.40
CA VAL A 694 1.54 -28.54 -14.06
C VAL A 694 1.10 -27.45 -15.05
N LEU A 695 0.50 -26.38 -14.52
CA LEU A 695 0.08 -25.22 -15.30
C LEU A 695 1.34 -24.51 -15.87
N PRO A 696 1.39 -24.22 -17.18
CA PRO A 696 2.50 -23.50 -17.78
C PRO A 696 2.66 -22.09 -17.18
N ALA A 697 3.87 -21.74 -16.74
CA ALA A 697 4.15 -20.42 -16.13
C ALA A 697 3.86 -19.23 -17.07
N GLN A 698 3.95 -19.45 -18.39
CA GLN A 698 3.70 -18.42 -19.41
C GLN A 698 2.19 -18.07 -19.50
N ASP A 699 1.31 -19.05 -19.30
CA ASP A 699 -0.14 -18.84 -19.37
C ASP A 699 -0.63 -18.01 -18.16
N ALA A 700 -0.05 -18.24 -16.97
CA ALA A 700 -0.35 -17.49 -15.74
C ALA A 700 -0.06 -15.99 -15.85
N SER A 701 0.93 -15.64 -16.69
CA SER A 701 1.38 -14.27 -16.93
C SER A 701 0.65 -13.57 -18.09
N ALA A 702 -0.06 -14.32 -18.93
CA ALA A 702 -0.75 -13.80 -20.12
C ALA A 702 -2.13 -13.18 -19.81
N ILE A 703 -2.70 -13.48 -18.63
CA ILE A 703 -3.97 -12.91 -18.17
C ILE A 703 -3.77 -11.44 -17.74
N LYS A 704 -4.12 -10.50 -18.63
CA LYS A 704 -4.15 -9.05 -18.35
C LYS A 704 -5.58 -8.59 -17.99
N GLY A 705 -5.73 -7.77 -16.95
CA GLY A 705 -6.99 -7.10 -16.59
C GLY A 705 -7.93 -7.89 -15.67
N ASN A 706 -9.26 -7.74 -15.88
CA ASN A 706 -10.37 -8.33 -15.11
C ASN A 706 -10.63 -9.83 -15.38
N SER A 707 -9.72 -10.50 -16.07
CA SER A 707 -9.80 -11.94 -16.36
C SER A 707 -9.34 -12.76 -15.14
N ASN A 708 -10.02 -13.88 -14.92
CA ASN A 708 -9.95 -14.66 -13.68
C ASN A 708 -8.98 -15.84 -13.88
N GLN A 709 -8.16 -16.17 -12.89
CA GLN A 709 -7.18 -17.25 -13.05
C GLN A 709 -7.80 -18.64 -13.24
N GLN A 710 -9.09 -18.82 -12.94
CA GLN A 710 -9.83 -20.03 -13.31
C GLN A 710 -9.93 -20.26 -14.83
N ASP A 711 -9.71 -19.25 -15.68
CA ASP A 711 -9.66 -19.40 -17.14
C ASP A 711 -8.50 -20.34 -17.57
N ILE A 712 -7.35 -20.29 -16.88
CA ILE A 712 -6.21 -21.19 -17.15
C ILE A 712 -6.52 -22.60 -16.67
N ILE A 713 -7.16 -22.74 -15.51
CA ILE A 713 -7.55 -24.04 -14.99
C ILE A 713 -8.54 -24.70 -15.96
N LEU A 714 -9.52 -23.93 -16.48
CA LEU A 714 -10.46 -24.40 -17.49
C LEU A 714 -9.74 -24.85 -18.77
N LYS A 715 -8.80 -24.05 -19.28
CA LYS A 715 -7.97 -24.40 -20.44
C LYS A 715 -7.16 -25.68 -20.19
N ALA A 716 -6.50 -25.79 -19.05
CA ALA A 716 -5.72 -26.97 -18.67
C ALA A 716 -6.60 -28.23 -18.58
N LEU A 717 -7.82 -28.12 -18.05
CA LEU A 717 -8.77 -29.23 -17.99
C LEU A 717 -9.32 -29.62 -19.37
N LYS A 718 -9.48 -28.66 -20.30
CA LYS A 718 -9.78 -28.92 -21.71
C LYS A 718 -8.61 -29.67 -22.39
N ASP A 719 -7.38 -29.23 -22.18
CA ASP A 719 -6.16 -29.88 -22.71
C ASP A 719 -5.98 -31.30 -22.15
N CYS A 720 -6.33 -31.50 -20.87
CA CYS A 720 -6.37 -32.80 -20.22
C CYS A 720 -7.55 -33.69 -20.65
N GLN A 721 -8.44 -33.20 -21.54
CA GLN A 721 -9.67 -33.85 -21.97
C GLN A 721 -10.67 -34.17 -20.83
N LYS A 722 -10.50 -33.56 -19.66
CA LYS A 722 -11.42 -33.71 -18.52
C LYS A 722 -12.69 -32.88 -18.68
N ILE A 723 -12.64 -31.85 -19.53
CA ILE A 723 -13.78 -31.04 -19.96
C ILE A 723 -13.95 -31.19 -21.48
N ARG A 724 -15.17 -31.02 -21.98
CA ARG A 724 -15.45 -31.10 -23.42
C ARG A 724 -14.90 -29.89 -24.17
N THR A 725 -14.36 -30.13 -25.36
CA THR A 725 -13.65 -29.15 -26.19
C THR A 725 -14.44 -28.72 -27.43
N ASP A 726 -15.61 -29.31 -27.69
CA ASP A 726 -16.40 -29.02 -28.90
C ASP A 726 -16.97 -27.59 -28.84
N GLU A 727 -16.78 -26.79 -29.89
CA GLU A 727 -17.40 -25.46 -30.02
C GLU A 727 -18.10 -25.34 -31.40
N PRO A 728 -19.43 -25.15 -31.47
CA PRO A 728 -20.38 -25.12 -30.35
C PRO A 728 -20.57 -26.50 -29.70
N LEU A 729 -20.74 -26.53 -28.38
CA LEU A 729 -21.05 -27.76 -27.64
C LEU A 729 -22.37 -28.35 -28.15
N LYS A 730 -22.34 -29.62 -28.54
CA LYS A 730 -23.54 -30.38 -28.94
C LYS A 730 -24.13 -31.17 -27.77
N PRO A 731 -25.43 -31.50 -27.77
CA PRO A 731 -25.98 -32.48 -26.84
C PRO A 731 -25.20 -33.79 -26.86
N TYR A 732 -25.12 -34.48 -25.72
CA TYR A 732 -24.55 -35.82 -25.64
C TYR A 732 -25.35 -36.79 -26.51
N ALA A 733 -24.67 -37.80 -27.06
CA ALA A 733 -25.34 -38.91 -27.75
C ALA A 733 -26.06 -39.81 -26.72
N SER A 734 -27.33 -40.13 -26.97
CA SER A 734 -28.13 -41.00 -26.09
C SER A 734 -27.47 -42.36 -25.85
N ALA A 735 -26.83 -42.94 -26.88
CA ALA A 735 -26.07 -44.19 -26.75
C ALA A 735 -24.85 -44.06 -25.83
N TYR A 736 -24.16 -42.92 -25.80
CA TYR A 736 -23.04 -42.68 -24.90
C TYR A 736 -23.50 -42.65 -23.44
N ILE A 737 -24.60 -41.97 -23.14
CA ILE A 737 -25.16 -41.94 -21.78
C ILE A 737 -25.57 -43.35 -21.34
N GLN A 738 -26.20 -44.12 -22.22
CA GLN A 738 -26.62 -45.50 -21.90
C GLN A 738 -25.45 -46.46 -21.68
N GLN A 739 -24.33 -46.30 -22.41
CA GLN A 739 -23.19 -47.22 -22.32
C GLN A 739 -22.16 -46.82 -21.26
N LYS A 740 -21.99 -45.52 -21.00
CA LYS A 740 -20.88 -44.99 -20.18
C LYS A 740 -21.34 -44.30 -18.90
N VAL A 741 -22.53 -43.72 -18.85
CA VAL A 741 -23.04 -42.96 -17.67
C VAL A 741 -24.07 -43.76 -16.90
N TRP A 742 -24.86 -44.60 -17.57
CA TRP A 742 -25.83 -45.49 -16.93
C TRP A 742 -25.14 -46.71 -16.33
N ALA A 743 -25.30 -46.93 -15.02
CA ALA A 743 -24.65 -48.04 -14.33
C ALA A 743 -25.11 -49.42 -14.86
N ALA A 744 -24.16 -50.33 -15.10
CA ALA A 744 -24.45 -51.67 -15.59
C ALA A 744 -25.34 -52.44 -14.58
N GLY A 745 -26.43 -53.04 -15.08
CA GLY A 745 -27.35 -53.84 -14.26
C GLY A 745 -28.56 -53.09 -13.68
N LEU A 746 -28.68 -51.76 -13.88
CA LEU A 746 -29.88 -51.02 -13.53
C LEU A 746 -30.89 -51.00 -14.68
N ASP A 747 -32.13 -51.38 -14.39
CA ASP A 747 -33.26 -51.31 -15.34
C ASP A 747 -33.88 -49.91 -15.41
N SER A 748 -33.76 -49.12 -14.34
CA SER A 748 -34.23 -47.74 -14.25
C SER A 748 -33.30 -46.82 -13.45
N ILE A 749 -33.38 -45.51 -13.69
CA ILE A 749 -32.66 -44.48 -12.94
C ILE A 749 -33.46 -43.17 -12.92
N THR A 750 -33.34 -42.39 -11.85
CA THR A 750 -33.93 -41.03 -11.82
C THR A 750 -33.10 -40.06 -12.64
N THR A 751 -33.73 -39.03 -13.22
CA THR A 751 -32.98 -38.00 -13.97
C THR A 751 -31.97 -37.27 -13.07
N LYS A 752 -32.29 -37.10 -11.78
CA LYS A 752 -31.36 -36.59 -10.77
C LYS A 752 -30.15 -37.50 -10.56
N ALA A 753 -30.37 -38.80 -10.30
CA ALA A 753 -29.27 -39.75 -10.10
C ALA A 753 -28.37 -39.87 -11.33
N LEU A 754 -28.95 -39.76 -12.54
CA LEU A 754 -28.21 -39.77 -13.80
C LEU A 754 -27.29 -38.54 -13.94
N LYS A 755 -27.75 -37.34 -13.56
CA LYS A 755 -26.91 -36.14 -13.49
C LYS A 755 -25.80 -36.32 -12.45
N GLU A 756 -26.15 -36.83 -11.27
CA GLU A 756 -25.21 -37.04 -10.16
C GLU A 756 -24.08 -38.01 -10.51
N THR A 757 -24.27 -38.96 -11.43
CA THR A 757 -23.22 -39.91 -11.83
C THR A 757 -21.97 -39.18 -12.35
N PHE A 758 -22.13 -38.06 -13.05
CA PHE A 758 -20.99 -37.26 -13.52
C PHE A 758 -20.09 -36.76 -12.37
N ALA A 759 -20.67 -36.50 -11.19
CA ALA A 759 -19.92 -36.10 -10.01
C ALA A 759 -19.40 -37.29 -9.18
N LYS A 760 -19.86 -38.52 -9.44
CA LYS A 760 -19.46 -39.75 -8.71
C LYS A 760 -18.34 -40.51 -9.41
N ASP A 761 -18.45 -40.70 -10.72
CA ASP A 761 -17.56 -41.57 -11.50
C ASP A 761 -16.34 -40.80 -12.03
N LEU A 762 -15.14 -41.20 -11.56
CA LEU A 762 -13.86 -40.59 -11.92
C LEU A 762 -13.53 -40.71 -13.42
N SER A 763 -14.09 -41.70 -14.12
CA SER A 763 -13.85 -41.92 -15.55
C SER A 763 -14.62 -40.95 -16.45
N LEU A 764 -15.61 -40.25 -15.90
CA LEU A 764 -16.43 -39.29 -16.65
C LEU A 764 -15.78 -37.90 -16.67
N LYS A 765 -16.07 -37.16 -17.74
CA LYS A 765 -15.74 -35.74 -17.86
C LYS A 765 -16.61 -34.92 -16.90
N PHE A 766 -16.14 -33.74 -16.51
CA PHE A 766 -16.98 -32.84 -15.71
C PHE A 766 -18.17 -32.33 -16.52
N LEU A 767 -19.30 -32.18 -15.85
CA LEU A 767 -20.50 -31.55 -16.38
C LEU A 767 -20.54 -30.09 -15.91
N LEU A 768 -20.24 -29.14 -16.80
CA LEU A 768 -20.30 -27.71 -16.47
C LEU A 768 -21.75 -27.21 -16.44
N ASP A 769 -22.01 -26.12 -15.72
CA ASP A 769 -23.37 -25.52 -15.61
C ASP A 769 -23.99 -25.19 -16.98
N VAL A 770 -23.17 -24.72 -17.93
CA VAL A 770 -23.59 -24.43 -19.31
C VAL A 770 -24.01 -25.68 -20.10
N GLU A 771 -23.58 -26.87 -19.68
CA GLU A 771 -23.94 -28.15 -20.33
C GLU A 771 -25.19 -28.79 -19.73
N VAL A 772 -25.67 -28.29 -18.59
CA VAL A 772 -26.85 -28.83 -17.89
C VAL A 772 -28.09 -28.73 -18.78
N SER A 773 -28.24 -27.66 -19.56
CA SER A 773 -29.32 -27.53 -20.56
C SER A 773 -29.19 -28.53 -21.70
N LEU A 774 -27.99 -28.65 -22.29
CA LEU A 774 -27.70 -29.61 -23.36
C LEU A 774 -27.91 -31.06 -22.90
N PHE A 775 -27.67 -31.35 -21.63
CA PHE A 775 -27.92 -32.66 -21.06
C PHE A 775 -29.43 -32.96 -20.92
N ARG A 776 -30.26 -31.96 -20.63
CA ARG A 776 -31.73 -32.10 -20.70
C ARG A 776 -32.18 -32.40 -22.12
N ASP A 777 -31.59 -31.74 -23.12
CA ASP A 777 -31.88 -31.98 -24.53
C ASP A 777 -31.50 -33.41 -24.96
N THR A 778 -30.37 -33.93 -24.47
CA THR A 778 -30.00 -35.35 -24.69
C THR A 778 -31.05 -36.31 -24.18
N ILE A 779 -31.55 -36.11 -22.95
CA ILE A 779 -32.58 -36.99 -22.38
C ILE A 779 -33.85 -36.91 -23.23
N ARG A 780 -34.25 -35.71 -23.64
CA ARG A 780 -35.42 -35.49 -24.51
C ARG A 780 -35.26 -36.20 -25.86
N GLN A 781 -34.10 -36.07 -26.50
CA GLN A 781 -33.83 -36.73 -27.77
C GLN A 781 -33.81 -38.26 -27.60
N GLY A 782 -33.25 -38.77 -26.51
CA GLY A 782 -33.30 -40.19 -26.17
C GLY A 782 -34.72 -40.74 -26.03
N LEU A 783 -35.64 -39.95 -25.49
CA LEU A 783 -37.07 -40.32 -25.44
C LEU A 783 -37.72 -40.29 -26.83
N ILE A 784 -37.39 -39.33 -27.68
CA ILE A 784 -37.91 -39.24 -29.05
C ILE A 784 -37.41 -40.41 -29.90
N ASP A 785 -36.13 -40.74 -29.78
CA ASP A 785 -35.47 -41.82 -30.53
C ASP A 785 -35.81 -43.22 -30.00
N GLY A 786 -36.62 -43.31 -28.93
CA GLY A 786 -37.03 -44.57 -28.31
C GLY A 786 -35.86 -45.35 -27.69
N VAL A 787 -34.86 -44.65 -27.16
CA VAL A 787 -33.72 -45.26 -26.45
C VAL A 787 -34.10 -45.56 -24.98
N TRP A 788 -35.07 -44.82 -24.42
CA TRP A 788 -35.49 -44.87 -23.02
C TRP A 788 -37.01 -44.72 -22.96
N ASP A 789 -37.65 -45.33 -21.97
CA ASP A 789 -39.06 -45.06 -21.61
C ASP A 789 -39.09 -44.13 -20.38
N LEU A 790 -40.11 -43.27 -20.27
CA LEU A 790 -40.25 -42.33 -19.16
C LEU A 790 -41.50 -42.63 -18.34
N GLU A 791 -41.31 -42.75 -17.03
CA GLU A 791 -42.38 -42.66 -16.04
C GLU A 791 -42.35 -41.25 -15.43
N ALA A 792 -43.43 -40.49 -15.67
CA ALA A 792 -43.61 -39.15 -15.12
C ALA A 792 -44.77 -39.15 -14.12
N LEU A 793 -44.44 -38.89 -12.86
CA LEU A 793 -45.43 -38.77 -11.79
C LEU A 793 -46.08 -37.37 -11.87
N SER A 794 -47.35 -37.27 -12.32
CA SER A 794 -48.05 -35.98 -12.48
C SER A 794 -48.88 -35.58 -11.24
N PRO A 795 -48.91 -34.29 -10.87
CA PRO A 795 -49.89 -33.76 -9.90
C PRO A 795 -51.29 -33.63 -10.52
N SER A 796 -52.34 -33.69 -9.71
CA SER A 796 -53.74 -33.42 -10.09
C SER A 796 -53.89 -32.05 -10.79
N SER A 797 -54.62 -32.01 -11.90
CA SER A 797 -54.82 -30.82 -12.73
C SER A 797 -55.79 -29.79 -12.13
N ASP A 798 -55.35 -28.53 -12.02
CA ASP A 798 -56.20 -27.33 -12.04
C ASP A 798 -55.75 -26.40 -13.20
N GLY A 799 -56.69 -26.06 -14.08
CA GLY A 799 -56.76 -24.85 -14.92
C GLY A 799 -55.60 -24.46 -15.84
N LEU A 800 -55.60 -24.93 -17.10
CA LEU A 800 -54.86 -24.32 -18.22
C LEU A 800 -55.82 -23.55 -19.14
N GLY A 801 -55.89 -22.23 -18.97
CA GLY A 801 -56.37 -21.30 -19.99
C GLY A 801 -55.17 -20.75 -20.75
N VAL A 802 -54.93 -21.25 -21.96
CA VAL A 802 -53.88 -20.74 -22.87
C VAL A 802 -54.40 -19.50 -23.58
N ARG A 803 -53.69 -18.36 -23.47
CA ARG A 803 -53.55 -17.42 -24.61
C ARG A 803 -52.16 -16.82 -24.69
N ALA A 804 -51.71 -16.77 -25.94
CA ALA A 804 -50.40 -16.39 -26.42
C ALA A 804 -50.10 -14.89 -26.27
N ASN A 805 -48.81 -14.58 -26.10
CA ASN A 805 -48.29 -13.24 -26.36
C ASN A 805 -48.26 -12.98 -27.86
N SER A 806 -48.87 -11.88 -28.29
CA SER A 806 -48.45 -11.14 -29.48
C SER A 806 -48.73 -9.65 -29.27
N ASP A 807 -47.74 -8.84 -29.62
CA ASP A 807 -47.69 -7.39 -29.53
C ASP A 807 -48.86 -6.64 -30.21
N GLY A 808 -49.15 -5.42 -29.72
CA GLY A 808 -49.65 -4.32 -30.54
C GLY A 808 -51.14 -3.90 -30.40
N LEU A 809 -51.34 -2.65 -29.93
CA LEU A 809 -52.37 -1.65 -30.30
C LEU A 809 -53.86 -2.08 -30.45
N GLY A 810 -54.74 -1.49 -29.62
CA GLY A 810 -56.07 -0.99 -30.07
C GLY A 810 -57.35 -1.42 -29.33
N VAL A 811 -57.98 -0.43 -28.68
CA VAL A 811 -59.44 -0.13 -28.58
C VAL A 811 -60.43 -1.05 -27.80
N ARG A 812 -61.10 -0.38 -26.84
CA ARG A 812 -62.40 -0.56 -26.14
C ARG A 812 -63.39 -1.66 -26.62
N ALA A 813 -64.07 -2.33 -25.66
CA ALA A 813 -65.49 -2.11 -25.30
C ALA A 813 -66.04 -3.17 -24.30
N ASN A 814 -67.06 -2.75 -23.54
CA ASN A 814 -67.77 -3.41 -22.42
C ASN A 814 -68.53 -4.71 -22.79
N SER A 815 -68.82 -5.58 -21.80
CA SER A 815 -70.17 -5.80 -21.22
C SER A 815 -70.31 -7.17 -20.50
N ASP A 816 -70.73 -7.08 -19.22
CA ASP A 816 -71.74 -7.85 -18.48
C ASP A 816 -71.87 -9.38 -18.59
N GLY A 817 -71.97 -10.04 -17.43
CA GLY A 817 -72.83 -11.23 -17.27
C GLY A 817 -72.36 -12.38 -16.37
N LEU A 818 -72.51 -12.21 -15.04
CA LEU A 818 -73.07 -13.15 -14.04
C LEU A 818 -73.03 -14.70 -14.24
N GLY A 819 -72.45 -15.39 -13.22
CA GLY A 819 -72.91 -16.67 -12.63
C GLY A 819 -72.62 -17.95 -13.43
N VAL A 820 -72.11 -19.05 -12.87
CA VAL A 820 -72.73 -19.92 -11.84
C VAL A 820 -71.66 -20.83 -11.20
N LYS A 821 -71.87 -21.16 -9.92
CA LYS A 821 -71.05 -21.98 -9.01
C LYS A 821 -71.09 -23.51 -9.27
N ALA A 822 -70.14 -24.17 -8.61
CA ALA A 822 -70.15 -25.54 -8.05
C ALA A 822 -69.63 -26.64 -8.98
N ASN A 823 -68.93 -27.71 -8.56
CA ASN A 823 -68.41 -28.16 -7.27
C ASN A 823 -67.30 -29.20 -7.60
N PRO A 824 -66.21 -29.34 -6.83
CA PRO A 824 -65.15 -30.30 -7.08
C PRO A 824 -65.38 -31.57 -6.26
N GLN A 825 -65.25 -32.78 -6.83
CA GLN A 825 -64.76 -34.00 -6.15
C GLN A 825 -64.44 -35.12 -7.17
N GLY A 826 -63.17 -35.57 -7.21
CA GLY A 826 -62.75 -36.75 -7.96
C GLY A 826 -61.26 -36.76 -8.33
N GLY A 827 -60.34 -36.84 -7.36
CA GLY A 827 -58.89 -36.86 -7.59
C GLY A 827 -58.28 -38.26 -7.54
N GLY A 828 -57.94 -38.83 -8.70
CA GLY A 828 -57.01 -39.97 -8.83
C GLY A 828 -55.62 -39.49 -9.26
N VAL A 829 -54.55 -40.06 -8.70
CA VAL A 829 -53.16 -39.79 -9.11
C VAL A 829 -52.96 -40.28 -10.55
N LYS A 830 -52.61 -39.39 -11.47
CA LYS A 830 -52.28 -39.72 -12.86
C LYS A 830 -50.78 -40.03 -12.96
N ALA A 831 -50.44 -41.30 -13.19
CA ALA A 831 -49.12 -41.66 -13.72
C ALA A 831 -49.20 -41.60 -15.25
N THR A 832 -48.36 -40.77 -15.87
CA THR A 832 -48.28 -40.68 -17.34
C THR A 832 -47.12 -41.56 -17.79
N TYR A 833 -47.44 -42.65 -18.47
CA TYR A 833 -46.47 -43.59 -19.02
C TYR A 833 -46.24 -43.28 -20.49
N ILE A 834 -45.00 -42.99 -20.87
CA ILE A 834 -44.62 -42.78 -22.25
C ILE A 834 -43.91 -44.04 -22.74
N LYS A 835 -44.64 -44.88 -23.48
CA LYS A 835 -44.10 -46.06 -24.18
C LYS A 835 -44.00 -45.76 -25.68
N THR A 836 -42.79 -45.80 -26.22
CA THR A 836 -42.50 -45.37 -27.60
C THR A 836 -42.64 -46.49 -28.62
N ASP A 837 -43.89 -46.89 -28.88
CA ASP A 837 -44.24 -47.70 -30.06
C ASP A 837 -44.88 -46.84 -31.19
N THR A 838 -45.08 -45.53 -30.96
CA THR A 838 -45.59 -44.53 -31.93
C THR A 838 -44.96 -43.14 -31.67
N PRO A 839 -44.80 -42.28 -32.70
CA PRO A 839 -44.14 -40.98 -32.53
C PRO A 839 -44.95 -40.05 -31.62
N LEU A 840 -44.29 -39.51 -30.59
CA LEU A 840 -44.91 -38.73 -29.51
C LEU A 840 -45.14 -37.28 -29.92
N THR A 841 -46.39 -36.82 -29.90
CA THR A 841 -46.77 -35.42 -30.19
C THR A 841 -46.75 -34.49 -28.98
N ASN A 842 -46.67 -35.00 -27.74
CA ASN A 842 -46.70 -34.18 -26.52
C ASN A 842 -45.67 -34.67 -25.46
N LEU A 843 -44.41 -34.23 -25.59
CA LEU A 843 -43.41 -34.31 -24.50
C LEU A 843 -43.45 -33.00 -23.67
N PRO A 844 -43.17 -33.05 -22.36
CA PRO A 844 -43.04 -31.83 -21.54
C PRO A 844 -41.93 -30.92 -22.10
N GLN A 845 -42.15 -29.60 -22.09
CA GLN A 845 -41.22 -28.63 -22.68
C GLN A 845 -39.84 -28.62 -22.01
N ILE A 846 -39.75 -28.95 -20.72
CA ILE A 846 -38.50 -29.02 -19.94
C ILE A 846 -38.50 -30.31 -19.11
N ILE A 847 -37.42 -31.09 -19.19
CA ILE A 847 -37.18 -32.25 -18.32
C ILE A 847 -36.39 -31.78 -17.09
N GLU A 848 -36.96 -31.90 -15.90
CA GLU A 848 -36.28 -31.56 -14.66
C GLU A 848 -35.36 -32.70 -14.19
N PHE A 849 -34.23 -32.34 -13.58
CA PHE A 849 -33.40 -33.29 -12.83
C PHE A 849 -34.00 -33.49 -11.44
N SER A 850 -34.88 -34.47 -11.30
CA SER A 850 -35.59 -34.75 -10.05
C SER A 850 -35.82 -36.24 -9.86
N ASP A 851 -36.21 -36.62 -8.64
CA ASP A 851 -36.61 -38.00 -8.34
C ASP A 851 -38.02 -38.34 -8.88
N LYS A 852 -38.71 -37.37 -9.50
CA LYS A 852 -40.07 -37.54 -10.07
C LYS A 852 -40.08 -38.11 -11.48
N TYR A 853 -38.95 -38.01 -12.18
CA TYR A 853 -38.78 -38.51 -13.55
C TYR A 853 -37.87 -39.73 -13.50
N ILE A 854 -38.43 -40.90 -13.80
CA ILE A 854 -37.71 -42.16 -13.82
C ILE A 854 -37.59 -42.61 -15.27
N LEU A 855 -36.35 -42.75 -15.72
CA LEU A 855 -36.04 -43.32 -17.02
C LEU A 855 -35.92 -44.83 -16.86
N TYR A 856 -36.46 -45.59 -17.81
CA TYR A 856 -36.33 -47.04 -17.91
C TYR A 856 -35.60 -47.40 -19.21
N ARG A 857 -34.87 -48.51 -19.20
CA ARG A 857 -34.43 -49.13 -20.44
C ARG A 857 -35.66 -49.53 -21.26
N ARG A 858 -35.58 -49.35 -22.58
CA ARG A 858 -36.68 -49.61 -23.51
C ARG A 858 -37.32 -50.99 -23.27
N GLY A 859 -38.66 -51.02 -23.15
CA GLY A 859 -39.47 -52.24 -23.18
C GLY A 859 -39.73 -52.90 -21.82
N ILE A 860 -39.24 -52.32 -20.70
CA ILE A 860 -39.42 -52.87 -19.35
C ILE A 860 -40.76 -52.44 -18.71
N LEU A 861 -41.31 -51.30 -19.09
CA LEU A 861 -42.49 -50.68 -18.46
C LEU A 861 -43.83 -51.35 -18.90
N GLN A 862 -44.71 -51.76 -17.96
CA GLN A 862 -46.04 -52.40 -18.21
C GLN A 862 -47.24 -51.65 -17.55
N PRO A 863 -48.44 -51.56 -18.18
CA PRO A 863 -49.62 -50.86 -17.64
C PRO A 863 -50.55 -51.73 -16.72
N PRO A 864 -51.39 -51.12 -15.84
CA PRO A 864 -52.28 -51.82 -14.88
C PRO A 864 -53.69 -52.25 -15.42
N GLN A 865 -54.35 -53.29 -14.83
CA GLN A 865 -55.66 -53.89 -15.25
C GLN A 865 -56.93 -53.38 -14.48
N PRO A 866 -58.18 -53.49 -15.02
CA PRO A 866 -59.44 -52.93 -14.45
C PRO A 866 -60.09 -53.66 -13.25
N LYS A 867 -60.96 -52.97 -12.46
CA LYS A 867 -61.49 -53.38 -11.12
C LYS A 867 -63.04 -53.49 -11.00
N VAL A 868 -63.53 -54.31 -10.05
CA VAL A 868 -64.94 -54.76 -9.82
C VAL A 868 -65.86 -53.73 -9.11
N ILE A 869 -67.17 -53.67 -9.45
CA ILE A 869 -68.23 -52.80 -8.86
C ILE A 869 -69.07 -53.55 -7.80
N GLN A 870 -69.35 -52.94 -6.64
CA GLN A 870 -70.30 -53.43 -5.63
C GLN A 870 -71.56 -52.53 -5.57
N LEU A 871 -72.77 -53.10 -5.60
CA LEU A 871 -74.06 -52.38 -5.57
C LEU A 871 -75.07 -53.07 -4.63
N SER A 872 -75.79 -52.30 -3.81
CA SER A 872 -76.80 -52.79 -2.86
C SER A 872 -77.97 -51.81 -2.70
N ALA A 873 -79.19 -52.29 -2.40
CA ALA A 873 -80.36 -51.46 -2.10
C ALA A 873 -81.11 -51.99 -0.86
N GLN A 874 -81.61 -51.10 0.00
CA GLN A 874 -82.26 -51.44 1.29
C GLN A 874 -83.47 -50.52 1.56
N VAL A 875 -84.58 -51.07 2.08
CA VAL A 875 -85.75 -50.28 2.54
C VAL A 875 -85.41 -49.65 3.89
N ILE A 876 -85.52 -48.32 4.00
CA ILE A 876 -85.23 -47.57 5.23
C ILE A 876 -86.47 -47.52 6.11
N ASN A 877 -87.62 -47.19 5.53
CA ASN A 877 -88.88 -47.06 6.25
C ASN A 877 -90.05 -47.58 5.38
N PRO A 878 -90.72 -48.67 5.79
CA PRO A 878 -91.84 -49.25 5.05
C PRO A 878 -93.06 -48.33 4.96
N ASP A 879 -93.31 -47.50 5.98
CA ASP A 879 -94.50 -46.63 6.07
C ASP A 879 -94.38 -45.41 5.14
N THR A 880 -93.17 -44.92 4.91
CA THR A 880 -92.87 -43.82 3.97
C THR A 880 -92.38 -44.30 2.60
N LYS A 881 -92.28 -45.62 2.40
CA LYS A 881 -91.78 -46.30 1.18
C LYS A 881 -90.37 -45.88 0.73
N GLU A 882 -89.55 -45.44 1.68
CA GLU A 882 -88.22 -44.90 1.40
C GLU A 882 -87.17 -46.02 1.29
N VAL A 883 -86.35 -45.96 0.23
CA VAL A 883 -85.30 -46.93 -0.12
C VAL A 883 -83.98 -46.22 -0.31
N ARG A 884 -82.90 -46.80 0.22
CA ARG A 884 -81.52 -46.35 0.04
C ARG A 884 -80.73 -47.32 -0.83
N VAL A 885 -80.10 -46.80 -1.86
CA VAL A 885 -79.19 -47.53 -2.77
C VAL A 885 -77.77 -47.07 -2.51
N ARG A 886 -76.83 -48.01 -2.40
CA ARG A 886 -75.41 -47.77 -2.13
C ARG A 886 -74.54 -48.52 -3.12
N TRP A 887 -73.51 -47.86 -3.64
CA TRP A 887 -72.50 -48.48 -4.51
C TRP A 887 -71.07 -48.11 -4.12
N LYS A 888 -70.15 -48.96 -4.55
CA LYS A 888 -68.70 -48.78 -4.41
C LYS A 888 -67.99 -49.29 -5.67
N ALA A 889 -67.45 -48.35 -6.45
CA ALA A 889 -66.73 -48.56 -7.70
C ALA A 889 -65.35 -47.90 -7.60
N LYS A 890 -64.37 -48.62 -7.05
CA LYS A 890 -63.06 -48.05 -6.68
C LYS A 890 -62.22 -47.74 -7.92
N GLY A 891 -61.97 -46.46 -8.17
CA GLY A 891 -61.17 -45.99 -9.31
C GLY A 891 -61.98 -45.39 -10.45
N ALA A 892 -63.32 -45.37 -10.34
CA ALA A 892 -64.22 -44.72 -11.28
C ALA A 892 -63.91 -43.22 -11.43
N LEU A 893 -63.97 -42.72 -12.67
CA LEU A 893 -63.98 -41.30 -12.99
C LEU A 893 -65.40 -40.72 -12.92
N THR A 894 -66.38 -41.43 -13.47
CA THR A 894 -67.80 -41.04 -13.41
C THR A 894 -68.69 -42.24 -13.10
N VAL A 895 -69.80 -41.99 -12.41
CA VAL A 895 -70.79 -43.01 -12.05
C VAL A 895 -72.19 -42.48 -12.36
N SER A 896 -72.95 -43.23 -13.15
CA SER A 896 -74.34 -42.92 -13.50
C SER A 896 -75.30 -43.94 -12.88
N LEU A 897 -76.31 -43.46 -12.16
CA LEU A 897 -77.36 -44.29 -11.57
C LEU A 897 -78.66 -44.17 -12.37
N TYR A 898 -79.28 -45.31 -12.64
CA TYR A 898 -80.59 -45.42 -13.29
C TYR A 898 -81.58 -46.09 -12.35
N GLN A 899 -82.79 -45.56 -12.28
CA GLN A 899 -83.95 -46.14 -11.58
C GLN A 899 -85.01 -46.49 -12.64
N ASP A 900 -85.37 -47.77 -12.75
CA ASP A 900 -86.31 -48.28 -13.75
C ASP A 900 -86.00 -47.79 -15.18
N ASN A 901 -84.71 -47.80 -15.54
CA ASN A 901 -84.13 -47.29 -16.79
C ASN A 901 -84.22 -45.76 -17.02
N GLY A 902 -84.80 -44.99 -16.11
CA GLY A 902 -84.68 -43.54 -16.08
C GLY A 902 -83.35 -43.13 -15.44
N LEU A 903 -82.56 -42.29 -16.12
CA LEU A 903 -81.34 -41.73 -15.54
C LEU A 903 -81.73 -40.84 -14.34
N VAL A 904 -81.21 -41.17 -13.17
CA VAL A 904 -81.39 -40.35 -11.97
C VAL A 904 -80.43 -39.16 -12.05
N ARG A 905 -79.14 -39.45 -12.23
CA ARG A 905 -78.04 -38.47 -12.36
C ARG A 905 -76.76 -39.17 -12.83
N ASP A 906 -75.87 -38.43 -13.49
CA ASP A 906 -74.69 -38.93 -14.21
C ASP A 906 -73.32 -38.52 -13.62
N ASP A 907 -73.27 -38.00 -12.39
CA ASP A 907 -72.05 -37.49 -11.75
C ASP A 907 -71.88 -37.93 -10.28
N PHE A 908 -72.39 -39.12 -9.95
CA PHE A 908 -72.27 -39.62 -8.59
C PHE A 908 -70.82 -39.96 -8.23
N ARG A 909 -70.50 -39.92 -6.93
CA ARG A 909 -69.16 -40.27 -6.48
C ARG A 909 -68.89 -41.77 -6.69
N PRO A 910 -67.61 -42.17 -6.85
CA PRO A 910 -67.20 -43.58 -6.95
C PRO A 910 -67.70 -44.46 -5.79
N THR A 911 -67.94 -43.88 -4.62
CA THR A 911 -68.65 -44.52 -3.51
C THR A 911 -69.67 -43.52 -2.99
N ASP A 912 -70.95 -43.84 -3.11
CA ASP A 912 -72.03 -42.91 -2.81
C ASP A 912 -73.32 -43.65 -2.43
N GLU A 913 -74.29 -42.88 -1.93
CA GLU A 913 -75.61 -43.39 -1.58
C GLU A 913 -76.74 -42.48 -2.08
N TYR A 914 -77.86 -43.07 -2.49
CA TYR A 914 -79.02 -42.36 -2.99
C TYR A 914 -80.30 -42.88 -2.32
N ALA A 915 -81.09 -41.98 -1.73
CA ALA A 915 -82.37 -42.29 -1.13
C ALA A 915 -83.53 -41.79 -2.01
N THR A 916 -84.54 -42.63 -2.20
CA THR A 916 -85.72 -42.35 -3.02
C THR A 916 -86.92 -43.14 -2.52
N THR A 917 -88.14 -42.74 -2.86
CA THR A 917 -89.36 -43.50 -2.54
C THR A 917 -89.78 -44.38 -3.71
N ILE A 918 -90.10 -45.65 -3.45
CA ILE A 918 -90.58 -46.59 -4.47
C ILE A 918 -92.06 -46.90 -4.28
N ASN A 919 -92.77 -47.23 -5.36
CA ASN A 919 -94.20 -47.54 -5.31
C ASN A 919 -94.51 -49.04 -5.56
N GLY A 920 -93.48 -49.85 -5.80
CA GLY A 920 -93.53 -51.30 -6.08
C GLY A 920 -92.12 -51.84 -6.36
N LEU A 921 -92.00 -52.98 -7.06
CA LEU A 921 -90.70 -53.53 -7.47
C LEU A 921 -89.93 -52.55 -8.38
N THR A 922 -88.80 -52.04 -7.92
CA THR A 922 -87.95 -51.07 -8.65
C THR A 922 -86.54 -51.62 -8.86
N ALA A 923 -85.98 -51.40 -10.05
CA ALA A 923 -84.61 -51.77 -10.42
C ALA A 923 -83.67 -50.55 -10.40
N PHE A 924 -82.49 -50.73 -9.81
CA PHE A 924 -81.42 -49.74 -9.78
C PHE A 924 -80.18 -50.26 -10.50
N LYS A 925 -79.68 -49.50 -11.48
CA LYS A 925 -78.52 -49.86 -12.30
C LYS A 925 -77.46 -48.77 -12.24
N VAL A 926 -76.21 -49.16 -12.01
CA VAL A 926 -75.04 -48.28 -11.98
C VAL A 926 -74.11 -48.57 -13.15
N ILE A 927 -73.72 -47.54 -13.89
CA ILE A 927 -72.71 -47.58 -14.97
C ILE A 927 -71.52 -46.72 -14.54
N VAL A 928 -70.31 -47.22 -14.77
CA VAL A 928 -69.05 -46.62 -14.29
C VAL A 928 -68.07 -46.47 -15.44
N ASP A 929 -67.43 -45.31 -15.57
CA ASP A 929 -66.34 -45.03 -16.52
C ASP A 929 -65.00 -44.86 -15.78
N TYR A 930 -63.93 -45.49 -16.27
CA TYR A 930 -62.57 -45.43 -15.69
C TYR A 930 -61.58 -44.57 -16.51
N GLY A 931 -62.03 -44.01 -17.63
CA GLY A 931 -61.23 -43.20 -18.56
C GLY A 931 -60.77 -43.98 -19.79
N SER A 932 -60.36 -43.25 -20.84
CA SER A 932 -59.82 -43.83 -22.08
C SER A 932 -60.77 -44.81 -22.81
N GLY A 933 -62.08 -44.73 -22.57
CA GLY A 933 -63.11 -45.56 -23.20
C GLY A 933 -63.49 -46.83 -22.44
N GLU A 934 -63.02 -47.02 -21.20
CA GLU A 934 -63.26 -48.22 -20.40
C GLU A 934 -64.44 -48.05 -19.41
N THR A 935 -65.50 -48.86 -19.56
CA THR A 935 -66.72 -48.80 -18.71
C THR A 935 -67.14 -50.15 -18.13
N ALA A 936 -67.81 -50.15 -16.97
CA ALA A 936 -68.37 -51.33 -16.30
C ALA A 936 -69.78 -51.06 -15.73
N THR A 937 -70.63 -52.08 -15.56
CA THR A 937 -72.07 -51.91 -15.22
C THR A 937 -72.57 -52.98 -14.22
N GLN A 938 -73.45 -52.59 -13.28
CA GLN A 938 -74.07 -53.48 -12.27
C GLN A 938 -75.53 -53.09 -11.96
N GLU A 939 -76.44 -54.04 -11.66
CA GLU A 939 -77.88 -53.79 -11.38
C GLU A 939 -78.40 -54.57 -10.15
N THR A 940 -79.37 -54.01 -9.40
CA THR A 940 -80.08 -54.63 -8.26
C THR A 940 -81.58 -54.28 -8.24
N LYS A 941 -82.45 -55.09 -7.60
CA LYS A 941 -83.92 -54.86 -7.53
C LYS A 941 -84.45 -54.96 -6.09
N ILE A 942 -85.52 -54.23 -5.74
CA ILE A 942 -86.08 -54.17 -4.37
C ILE A 942 -87.61 -53.93 -4.35
N ASP A 943 -88.31 -54.53 -3.36
CA ASP A 943 -89.78 -54.53 -3.19
C ASP A 943 -90.19 -54.33 -1.70
N LEU A 944 -91.42 -53.86 -1.44
CA LEU A 944 -91.91 -53.37 -0.14
C LEU A 944 -92.61 -54.41 0.77
N LEU A 945 -92.71 -55.68 0.35
CA LEU A 945 -93.43 -56.73 1.09
C LEU A 945 -92.49 -57.77 1.69
N THR A 946 -92.04 -57.60 2.94
CA THR A 946 -91.91 -58.69 3.96
C THR A 946 -91.34 -58.20 5.31
N GLN A 947 -92.16 -58.28 6.37
CA GLN A 947 -91.75 -58.41 7.78
C GLN A 947 -91.62 -59.90 8.14
N THR A 948 -90.71 -60.30 9.04
CA THR A 948 -91.04 -60.95 10.34
C THR A 948 -89.81 -61.28 11.23
N VAL A 949 -90.02 -61.08 12.54
CA VAL A 949 -89.16 -61.34 13.71
C VAL A 949 -89.22 -62.83 14.15
N LYS A 950 -88.17 -63.35 14.81
CA LYS A 950 -88.28 -64.45 15.79
C LYS A 950 -87.32 -64.27 16.98
N GLU A 951 -87.90 -64.23 18.18
CA GLU A 951 -87.23 -64.31 19.49
C GLU A 951 -86.85 -65.75 19.87
N LYS A 952 -85.86 -65.91 20.77
CA LYS A 952 -85.81 -66.98 21.78
C LYS A 952 -84.98 -66.55 23.00
N SER A 953 -85.50 -66.92 24.17
CA SER A 953 -85.15 -66.54 25.54
C SER A 953 -84.08 -67.43 26.22
N GLY A 954 -83.44 -66.91 27.27
CA GLY A 954 -82.62 -67.66 28.25
C GLY A 954 -82.10 -66.75 29.38
N ASN A 955 -82.19 -67.22 30.64
CA ASN A 955 -82.30 -66.45 31.89
C ASN A 955 -81.01 -66.37 32.78
N TYR A 956 -80.86 -65.21 33.47
CA TYR A 956 -80.20 -64.82 34.76
C TYR A 956 -78.80 -65.32 35.19
N THR A 957 -77.86 -64.39 35.53
CA THR A 957 -77.51 -64.00 36.94
C THR A 957 -76.51 -62.81 37.06
N VAL A 958 -76.98 -61.72 37.70
CA VAL A 958 -76.44 -60.75 38.69
C VAL A 958 -74.91 -60.55 38.90
N ASN A 959 -74.40 -59.32 38.68
CA ASN A 959 -73.87 -58.41 39.75
C ASN A 959 -73.36 -57.05 39.23
N ASN A 960 -73.72 -55.98 39.95
CA ASN A 960 -73.07 -54.67 40.12
C ASN A 960 -72.82 -53.75 38.93
N GLU A 961 -73.69 -52.74 38.78
CA GLU A 961 -73.45 -51.30 39.02
C GLU A 961 -74.37 -50.47 38.14
N ASP A 962 -75.21 -49.67 38.80
CA ASP A 962 -76.14 -48.75 38.17
C ASP A 962 -75.76 -47.34 38.63
N ILE A 963 -75.91 -46.39 37.70
CA ILE A 963 -76.01 -44.92 37.89
C ILE A 963 -74.68 -44.13 37.82
N PHE A 964 -74.23 -43.85 36.60
CA PHE A 964 -73.91 -42.51 36.03
C PHE A 964 -73.44 -42.72 34.58
N GLU A 965 -74.30 -42.52 33.56
CA GLU A 965 -73.81 -42.39 32.17
C GLU A 965 -73.16 -41.01 32.00
N THR A 966 -71.87 -40.94 32.32
CA THR A 966 -71.03 -39.76 32.18
C THR A 966 -70.90 -39.40 30.69
N ILE A 967 -71.45 -38.27 30.26
CA ILE A 967 -71.33 -37.73 28.90
C ILE A 967 -69.84 -37.55 28.61
N LYS A 968 -69.27 -38.43 27.76
CA LYS A 968 -67.85 -38.36 27.41
C LYS A 968 -67.57 -37.08 26.60
N PRO A 969 -66.60 -36.25 27.00
CA PRO A 969 -66.28 -35.02 26.27
C PRO A 969 -65.75 -35.35 24.87
N ARG A 970 -66.19 -34.57 23.86
CA ARG A 970 -65.70 -34.70 22.47
C ARG A 970 -64.39 -33.95 22.22
N GLU A 971 -64.03 -33.02 23.11
CA GLU A 971 -62.74 -32.31 23.08
C GLU A 971 -62.25 -31.97 24.48
N ILE A 972 -60.92 -31.91 24.64
CA ILE A 972 -60.27 -31.47 25.88
C ILE A 972 -59.27 -30.37 25.52
N ILE A 973 -59.29 -29.26 26.27
CA ILE A 973 -58.40 -28.12 26.05
C ILE A 973 -57.69 -27.79 27.36
N LYS A 974 -56.37 -27.61 27.30
CA LYS A 974 -55.56 -27.18 28.45
C LYS A 974 -54.41 -26.29 28.03
N ASP A 975 -54.24 -25.20 28.76
CA ASP A 975 -53.08 -24.31 28.67
C ASP A 975 -52.10 -24.56 29.81
N GLY A 976 -50.80 -24.60 29.53
CA GLY A 976 -49.75 -24.80 30.53
C GLY A 976 -48.43 -25.26 29.93
N SER A 977 -47.48 -25.71 30.76
CA SER A 977 -46.24 -26.31 30.23
C SER A 977 -46.52 -27.67 29.58
N VAL A 978 -45.63 -28.13 28.70
CA VAL A 978 -45.76 -29.40 27.95
C VAL A 978 -46.12 -30.57 28.87
N ASN A 979 -45.46 -30.70 30.03
CA ASN A 979 -45.75 -31.80 30.96
C ASN A 979 -47.13 -31.69 31.59
N ILE A 980 -47.56 -30.47 31.96
CA ILE A 980 -48.85 -30.26 32.60
C ILE A 980 -49.99 -30.56 31.62
N THR A 981 -49.88 -30.10 30.37
CA THR A 981 -50.96 -30.24 29.38
C THR A 981 -51.14 -31.68 28.90
N PHE A 982 -50.05 -32.40 28.59
CA PHE A 982 -50.13 -33.78 28.12
C PHE A 982 -50.49 -34.77 29.24
N ASN A 983 -49.96 -34.59 30.46
CA ASN A 983 -50.36 -35.44 31.60
C ASN A 983 -51.83 -35.19 31.96
N TYR A 984 -52.29 -33.94 31.97
CA TYR A 984 -53.69 -33.62 32.20
C TYR A 984 -54.61 -34.28 31.15
N LEU A 985 -54.23 -34.23 29.87
CA LEU A 985 -55.00 -34.92 28.83
C LEU A 985 -55.05 -36.44 29.07
N LYS A 986 -53.92 -37.05 29.43
CA LYS A 986 -53.83 -38.48 29.73
C LYS A 986 -54.74 -38.85 30.91
N ASP A 987 -54.68 -38.10 32.00
CA ASP A 987 -55.51 -38.32 33.19
C ASP A 987 -57.00 -38.20 32.86
N GLN A 988 -57.40 -37.16 32.13
CA GLN A 988 -58.80 -36.98 31.73
C GLN A 988 -59.28 -38.06 30.74
N CYS A 989 -58.45 -38.50 29.80
CA CYS A 989 -58.81 -39.59 28.91
C CYS A 989 -59.02 -40.91 29.66
N LEU A 990 -58.24 -41.15 30.72
CA LEU A 990 -58.39 -42.32 31.60
C LEU A 990 -59.67 -42.23 32.43
N ASP A 991 -59.93 -41.07 33.04
CA ASP A 991 -61.12 -40.82 33.88
C ASP A 991 -62.42 -40.99 33.10
N TYR A 992 -62.49 -40.48 31.86
CA TYR A 992 -63.68 -40.58 31.00
C TYR A 992 -63.73 -41.83 30.12
N LYS A 993 -62.76 -42.75 30.25
CA LYS A 993 -62.64 -43.98 29.42
C LYS A 993 -62.75 -43.68 27.92
N ILE A 994 -61.97 -42.70 27.47
CA ILE A 994 -61.90 -42.29 26.07
C ILE A 994 -61.15 -43.37 25.29
N THR A 995 -61.75 -43.85 24.19
CA THR A 995 -61.20 -44.98 23.43
C THR A 995 -60.10 -44.56 22.47
N ALA A 996 -60.18 -43.39 21.86
CA ALA A 996 -59.11 -42.89 21.00
C ALA A 996 -59.07 -41.35 20.86
N ILE A 997 -57.92 -40.83 20.45
CA ILE A 997 -57.68 -39.42 20.11
C ILE A 997 -57.44 -39.36 18.61
N SER A 998 -58.25 -38.57 17.89
CA SER A 998 -58.11 -38.41 16.43
C SER A 998 -57.12 -37.30 16.07
N THR A 999 -57.11 -36.23 16.86
CA THR A 999 -56.35 -35.01 16.53
C THR A 999 -55.81 -34.34 17.79
N LEU A 1000 -54.57 -33.86 17.71
CA LEU A 1000 -53.98 -32.93 18.68
C LEU A 1000 -53.65 -31.60 18.00
N ILE A 1001 -54.09 -30.49 18.60
CA ILE A 1001 -53.83 -29.13 18.16
C ILE A 1001 -53.01 -28.44 19.24
N LEU A 1002 -51.84 -27.92 18.88
CA LEU A 1002 -50.83 -27.40 19.79
C LEU A 1002 -50.45 -25.98 19.37
N THR A 1003 -50.69 -24.97 20.22
CA THR A 1003 -50.47 -23.56 19.87
C THR A 1003 -49.52 -22.86 20.84
N VAL A 1004 -48.56 -22.10 20.28
CA VAL A 1004 -47.65 -21.21 21.03
C VAL A 1004 -47.67 -19.79 20.46
N ASN A 1005 -47.45 -18.80 21.33
CA ASN A 1005 -47.61 -17.38 20.98
C ASN A 1005 -46.49 -16.45 21.48
N THR A 1006 -45.37 -17.00 21.95
CA THR A 1006 -44.17 -16.23 22.33
C THR A 1006 -43.04 -16.49 21.34
N VAL A 1007 -42.15 -15.51 21.12
CA VAL A 1007 -41.04 -15.62 20.16
C VAL A 1007 -40.09 -16.75 20.52
N MET A 1008 -39.77 -16.93 21.80
CA MET A 1008 -38.89 -18.00 22.26
C MET A 1008 -39.54 -19.38 22.07
N ASP A 1009 -40.83 -19.53 22.37
CA ASP A 1009 -41.51 -20.80 22.20
C ASP A 1009 -41.75 -21.12 20.72
N TYR A 1010 -42.07 -20.13 19.88
CA TYR A 1010 -42.15 -20.30 18.42
C TYR A 1010 -40.87 -20.92 17.85
N ARG A 1011 -39.69 -20.49 18.33
CA ARG A 1011 -38.40 -21.02 17.90
C ARG A 1011 -38.17 -22.46 18.36
N LYS A 1012 -38.41 -22.74 19.64
CA LYS A 1012 -38.28 -24.10 20.20
C LYS A 1012 -39.26 -25.06 19.52
N PHE A 1013 -40.49 -24.60 19.30
CA PHE A 1013 -41.56 -25.35 18.64
C PHE A 1013 -41.18 -25.68 17.18
N GLY A 1014 -40.65 -24.72 16.43
CA GLY A 1014 -40.19 -24.92 15.05
C GLY A 1014 -39.08 -25.98 14.89
N THR A 1015 -38.14 -26.03 15.83
CA THR A 1015 -37.09 -27.08 15.82
C THR A 1015 -37.63 -28.47 16.15
N THR A 1016 -38.63 -28.55 17.06
CA THR A 1016 -39.24 -29.82 17.49
C THR A 1016 -40.00 -30.52 16.37
N LEU A 1017 -40.55 -29.77 15.40
CA LEU A 1017 -41.26 -30.31 14.25
C LEU A 1017 -40.44 -31.30 13.41
N SER A 1018 -39.12 -31.12 13.35
CA SER A 1018 -38.24 -32.03 12.62
C SER A 1018 -38.24 -33.45 13.20
N LEU A 1019 -38.49 -33.58 14.51
CA LEU A 1019 -38.56 -34.85 15.23
C LEU A 1019 -39.91 -35.57 15.04
N LEU A 1020 -40.93 -34.85 14.59
CA LEU A 1020 -42.30 -35.33 14.41
C LEU A 1020 -42.62 -35.76 12.97
N ASN A 1021 -41.63 -35.77 12.07
CA ASN A 1021 -41.82 -36.12 10.66
C ASN A 1021 -42.04 -37.64 10.47
N ARG A 1022 -43.26 -38.10 10.77
CA ARG A 1022 -43.73 -39.49 10.66
C ARG A 1022 -45.05 -39.53 9.86
N PRO A 1023 -45.03 -39.21 8.56
CA PRO A 1023 -46.23 -39.08 7.73
C PRO A 1023 -47.05 -40.37 7.59
N GLN A 1024 -46.48 -41.52 7.98
CA GLN A 1024 -47.17 -42.81 8.03
C GLN A 1024 -48.06 -42.97 9.27
N LEU A 1025 -47.79 -42.24 10.35
CA LEU A 1025 -48.52 -42.33 11.63
C LEU A 1025 -49.48 -41.15 11.80
N TRP A 1026 -49.08 -39.96 11.38
CA TRP A 1026 -49.89 -38.75 11.47
C TRP A 1026 -49.51 -37.73 10.39
N SER A 1027 -50.46 -36.91 9.99
CA SER A 1027 -50.23 -35.73 9.16
C SER A 1027 -50.17 -34.47 10.01
N ILE A 1028 -49.32 -33.53 9.61
CA ILE A 1028 -49.06 -32.31 10.35
C ILE A 1028 -49.39 -31.10 9.47
N ASN A 1029 -50.32 -30.28 9.95
CA ASN A 1029 -50.65 -28.99 9.38
C ASN A 1029 -50.23 -27.88 10.34
N ILE A 1030 -49.65 -26.81 9.80
CA ILE A 1030 -49.06 -25.71 10.53
C ILE A 1030 -49.66 -24.42 10.05
N ASP A 1031 -50.23 -23.68 10.99
CA ASP A 1031 -50.73 -22.34 10.78
C ASP A 1031 -49.89 -21.36 11.61
N GLN A 1032 -49.31 -20.37 10.96
CA GLN A 1032 -48.46 -19.39 11.60
C GLN A 1032 -48.80 -17.96 11.21
N THR A 1033 -48.61 -17.05 12.17
CA THR A 1033 -48.76 -15.62 12.02
C THR A 1033 -47.59 -14.96 12.73
N VAL A 1034 -46.76 -14.19 12.02
CA VAL A 1034 -45.57 -13.54 12.57
C VAL A 1034 -45.58 -12.08 12.14
N THR A 1035 -45.59 -11.16 13.10
CA THR A 1035 -45.45 -9.71 12.86
C THR A 1035 -44.22 -9.22 13.59
N ILE A 1036 -43.27 -8.61 12.87
CA ILE A 1036 -41.97 -8.16 13.38
C ILE A 1036 -41.84 -6.66 13.10
N GLN A 1037 -41.50 -5.86 14.11
CA GLN A 1037 -41.26 -4.42 14.01
C GLN A 1037 -39.83 -4.11 14.47
N SER A 1038 -39.04 -3.50 13.60
CA SER A 1038 -37.67 -3.06 13.89
C SER A 1038 -37.66 -1.66 14.50
N GLY A 1039 -36.67 -1.36 15.35
CA GLY A 1039 -36.49 -0.08 16.04
C GLY A 1039 -36.39 1.16 15.13
N GLU A 1040 -36.18 0.97 13.81
CA GLU A 1040 -36.16 2.04 12.79
C GLU A 1040 -37.53 2.29 12.10
N GLY A 1041 -38.62 1.68 12.59
CA GLY A 1041 -39.99 1.95 12.12
C GLY A 1041 -40.47 1.10 10.93
N GLN A 1042 -39.73 0.07 10.53
CA GLN A 1042 -40.14 -0.89 9.51
C GLN A 1042 -40.81 -2.12 10.13
N PHE A 1043 -41.91 -2.61 9.54
CA PHE A 1043 -42.62 -3.80 10.00
C PHE A 1043 -42.84 -4.84 8.89
N VAL A 1044 -42.79 -6.12 9.26
CA VAL A 1044 -43.04 -7.29 8.39
C VAL A 1044 -44.12 -8.15 9.04
N ARG A 1045 -45.22 -8.40 8.33
CA ARG A 1045 -46.27 -9.35 8.73
C ARG A 1045 -46.34 -10.51 7.74
N LEU A 1046 -46.27 -11.73 8.26
CA LEU A 1046 -46.36 -12.97 7.50
C LEU A 1046 -47.42 -13.87 8.12
N GLU A 1047 -48.33 -14.35 7.27
CA GLU A 1047 -49.31 -15.37 7.64
C GLU A 1047 -49.14 -16.54 6.67
N SER A 1048 -49.03 -17.75 7.20
CA SER A 1048 -48.74 -18.93 6.39
C SER A 1048 -49.42 -20.14 7.01
N GLN A 1049 -50.14 -20.88 6.18
CA GLN A 1049 -50.75 -22.16 6.51
C GLN A 1049 -50.17 -23.21 5.57
N GLY A 1050 -49.80 -24.39 6.08
CA GLY A 1050 -49.26 -25.46 5.24
C GLY A 1050 -48.58 -26.57 6.02
N ASP A 1051 -47.81 -27.40 5.33
CA ASP A 1051 -47.15 -28.55 5.95
C ASP A 1051 -45.81 -28.17 6.61
N THR A 1052 -45.17 -29.16 7.24
CA THR A 1052 -43.84 -28.98 7.83
C THR A 1052 -42.77 -28.48 6.86
N LYS A 1053 -42.87 -28.78 5.55
CA LYS A 1053 -41.85 -28.35 4.56
C LYS A 1053 -42.04 -26.89 4.19
N SER A 1054 -43.28 -26.43 3.99
CA SER A 1054 -43.57 -25.02 3.72
C SER A 1054 -43.27 -24.14 4.94
N PHE A 1055 -43.50 -24.63 6.16
CA PHE A 1055 -43.10 -23.91 7.36
C PHE A 1055 -41.57 -23.72 7.44
N GLN A 1056 -40.78 -24.79 7.23
CA GLN A 1056 -39.32 -24.75 7.32
C GLN A 1056 -38.66 -23.80 6.30
N SER A 1057 -39.26 -23.62 5.12
CA SER A 1057 -38.71 -22.71 4.10
C SER A 1057 -38.73 -21.24 4.51
N PHE A 1058 -39.66 -20.83 5.38
CA PHE A 1058 -39.73 -19.46 5.91
C PHE A 1058 -39.14 -19.32 7.32
N PHE A 1059 -39.12 -20.41 8.09
CA PHE A 1059 -38.71 -20.42 9.49
C PHE A 1059 -37.28 -19.89 9.72
N ASN A 1060 -36.29 -20.31 8.92
CA ASN A 1060 -34.90 -19.87 9.10
C ASN A 1060 -34.72 -18.36 8.87
N THR A 1061 -35.39 -17.81 7.86
CA THR A 1061 -35.37 -16.37 7.53
C THR A 1061 -36.05 -15.56 8.63
N LEU A 1062 -37.23 -15.99 9.08
CA LEU A 1062 -37.96 -15.33 10.18
C LEU A 1062 -37.18 -15.43 11.50
N ASN A 1063 -36.54 -16.56 11.77
CA ASN A 1063 -35.71 -16.77 12.95
C ASN A 1063 -34.50 -15.81 12.97
N SER A 1064 -33.87 -15.54 11.83
CA SER A 1064 -32.80 -14.52 11.74
C SER A 1064 -33.32 -13.12 12.06
N LEU A 1065 -34.51 -12.75 11.59
CA LEU A 1065 -35.13 -11.44 11.85
C LEU A 1065 -35.56 -11.29 13.30
N LEU A 1066 -36.11 -12.35 13.91
CA LEU A 1066 -36.48 -12.39 15.33
C LEU A 1066 -35.27 -12.31 16.28
N ASN A 1067 -34.04 -12.51 15.80
CA ASN A 1067 -32.80 -12.40 16.59
C ASN A 1067 -32.10 -11.03 16.50
N ALA A 1068 -32.61 -10.11 15.67
CA ALA A 1068 -32.00 -8.80 15.56
C ALA A 1068 -32.21 -7.98 16.86
N PRO A 1069 -31.19 -7.23 17.32
CA PRO A 1069 -31.31 -6.42 18.54
C PRO A 1069 -32.39 -5.35 18.40
N ASN A 1070 -33.16 -5.09 19.47
CA ASN A 1070 -34.27 -4.11 19.53
C ASN A 1070 -35.46 -4.42 18.61
N THR A 1071 -35.76 -5.70 18.38
CA THR A 1071 -36.91 -6.15 17.57
C THR A 1071 -38.12 -6.46 18.47
N GLU A 1072 -39.27 -5.84 18.20
CA GLU A 1072 -40.55 -6.20 18.81
C GLU A 1072 -41.33 -7.13 17.88
N ALA A 1073 -41.79 -8.29 18.35
CA ALA A 1073 -42.51 -9.24 17.50
C ALA A 1073 -43.68 -9.94 18.20
N ASN A 1074 -44.79 -10.07 17.47
CA ASN A 1074 -45.97 -10.85 17.85
C ASN A 1074 -46.05 -12.09 16.96
N VAL A 1075 -46.06 -13.26 17.57
CA VAL A 1075 -46.07 -14.55 16.86
C VAL A 1075 -47.20 -15.44 17.35
N SER A 1076 -47.76 -16.25 16.46
CA SER A 1076 -48.67 -17.34 16.77
C SER A 1076 -48.33 -18.52 15.86
N LEU A 1077 -48.18 -19.71 16.42
CA LEU A 1077 -47.91 -20.93 15.68
C LEU A 1077 -48.81 -22.04 16.24
N THR A 1078 -49.67 -22.56 15.38
CA THR A 1078 -50.59 -23.66 15.67
C THR A 1078 -50.21 -24.87 14.84
N LEU A 1079 -50.10 -26.00 15.50
CA LEU A 1079 -49.77 -27.29 14.92
C LEU A 1079 -50.92 -28.24 15.12
N THR A 1080 -51.53 -28.66 14.02
CA THR A 1080 -52.58 -29.67 14.03
C THR A 1080 -51.97 -30.99 13.56
N ILE A 1081 -51.94 -31.96 14.47
CA ILE A 1081 -51.49 -33.32 14.24
C ILE A 1081 -52.74 -34.20 14.13
N ASP A 1082 -53.05 -34.61 12.91
CA ASP A 1082 -54.15 -35.55 12.63
C ASP A 1082 -53.57 -36.96 12.53
N PHE A 1083 -53.98 -37.85 13.42
CA PHE A 1083 -53.49 -39.22 13.43
C PHE A 1083 -54.18 -40.03 12.34
N VAL A 1084 -53.39 -40.74 11.53
CA VAL A 1084 -53.90 -41.53 10.39
C VAL A 1084 -54.87 -42.61 10.87
N ASN A 1085 -54.58 -43.21 12.03
CA ASN A 1085 -55.53 -43.99 12.81
C ASN A 1085 -55.68 -43.33 14.18
N PRO A 1086 -56.90 -43.20 14.73
CA PRO A 1086 -57.09 -42.68 16.07
C PRO A 1086 -56.23 -43.44 17.08
N ILE A 1087 -55.48 -42.70 17.88
CA ILE A 1087 -54.48 -43.28 18.79
C ILE A 1087 -55.06 -43.49 20.17
N ILE A 1088 -54.60 -44.52 20.87
CA ILE A 1088 -55.00 -44.77 22.25
C ILE A 1088 -54.34 -43.70 23.14
N PRO A 1089 -55.07 -43.07 24.09
CA PRO A 1089 -54.46 -42.20 25.09
C PRO A 1089 -53.33 -42.95 25.82
N ASP A 1090 -52.14 -42.34 25.94
CA ASP A 1090 -50.92 -42.99 26.46
C ASP A 1090 -50.33 -44.14 25.61
N GLY A 1091 -50.79 -44.31 24.38
CA GLY A 1091 -50.20 -45.23 23.41
C GLY A 1091 -48.79 -44.83 22.97
N ALA A 1092 -48.13 -45.70 22.19
CA ALA A 1092 -46.78 -45.46 21.69
C ALA A 1092 -46.71 -44.16 20.86
N GLU A 1093 -47.69 -43.92 19.99
CA GLU A 1093 -47.78 -42.73 19.15
C GLU A 1093 -48.02 -41.46 19.96
N PHE A 1094 -48.84 -41.52 21.01
CA PHE A 1094 -49.07 -40.40 21.93
C PHE A 1094 -47.78 -40.01 22.64
N ASN A 1095 -47.08 -41.01 23.19
CA ASN A 1095 -45.83 -40.80 23.91
C ASN A 1095 -44.69 -40.34 22.97
N MET A 1096 -44.68 -40.77 21.71
CA MET A 1096 -43.74 -40.25 20.71
C MET A 1096 -43.93 -38.75 20.46
N VAL A 1097 -45.17 -38.27 20.39
CA VAL A 1097 -45.45 -36.83 20.25
C VAL A 1097 -45.05 -36.09 21.53
N PHE A 1098 -45.41 -36.62 22.69
CA PHE A 1098 -45.08 -36.01 23.99
C PHE A 1098 -43.56 -35.92 24.21
N ASP A 1099 -42.81 -36.98 23.91
CA ASP A 1099 -41.35 -37.03 24.09
C ASP A 1099 -40.62 -36.08 23.14
N ALA A 1100 -41.14 -35.86 21.92
CA ALA A 1100 -40.57 -34.86 21.02
C ALA A 1100 -40.61 -33.47 21.65
N PHE A 1101 -41.75 -33.08 22.23
CA PHE A 1101 -41.89 -31.79 22.90
C PHE A 1101 -41.21 -31.72 24.28
N LYS A 1102 -40.89 -32.85 24.92
CA LYS A 1102 -40.03 -32.87 26.11
C LYS A 1102 -38.56 -32.62 25.80
N ARG A 1103 -38.06 -33.05 24.64
CA ARG A 1103 -36.65 -32.85 24.24
C ARG A 1103 -36.29 -31.38 24.02
N ASN A 1104 -37.26 -30.56 23.62
CA ASN A 1104 -37.10 -29.12 23.53
C ASN A 1104 -38.35 -28.40 24.07
N PRO A 1105 -38.49 -28.28 25.40
CA PRO A 1105 -39.74 -27.87 26.03
C PRO A 1105 -40.00 -26.38 25.83
N VAL A 1106 -41.18 -26.08 25.29
CA VAL A 1106 -41.77 -24.75 25.32
C VAL A 1106 -42.30 -24.44 26.72
N GLU A 1107 -42.21 -23.18 27.13
CA GLU A 1107 -42.59 -22.76 28.47
C GLU A 1107 -44.11 -22.77 28.66
N ARG A 1108 -44.85 -22.30 27.64
CA ARG A 1108 -46.32 -22.27 27.66
C ARG A 1108 -46.90 -22.75 26.34
N LEU A 1109 -47.76 -23.74 26.43
CA LEU A 1109 -48.39 -24.45 25.32
C LEU A 1109 -49.90 -24.56 25.54
N ASN A 1110 -50.67 -24.19 24.53
CA ASN A 1110 -52.09 -24.48 24.50
C ASN A 1110 -52.33 -25.79 23.74
N LEU A 1111 -52.85 -26.80 24.42
CA LEU A 1111 -53.17 -28.11 23.83
C LEU A 1111 -54.68 -28.27 23.74
N LYS A 1112 -55.15 -28.68 22.56
CA LYS A 1112 -56.53 -29.13 22.32
C LYS A 1112 -56.52 -30.52 21.69
N ALA A 1113 -57.25 -31.46 22.26
CA ALA A 1113 -57.42 -32.81 21.75
C ALA A 1113 -58.85 -33.04 21.29
N ILE A 1114 -59.02 -33.65 20.11
CA ILE A 1114 -60.32 -34.11 19.61
C ILE A 1114 -60.42 -35.62 19.87
N LEU A 1115 -61.48 -36.00 20.57
CA LEU A 1115 -61.65 -37.33 21.14
C LEU A 1115 -62.71 -38.12 20.37
N ILE A 1116 -62.42 -39.39 20.13
CA ILE A 1116 -63.38 -40.35 19.62
C ILE A 1116 -63.86 -41.18 20.79
N ASN A 1117 -65.17 -41.08 21.00
CA ASN A 1117 -65.90 -41.85 21.99
C ASN A 1117 -66.71 -42.89 21.22
N GLU A 1118 -66.28 -44.14 21.29
CA GLU A 1118 -67.16 -45.26 20.93
C GLU A 1118 -68.20 -45.50 22.03
#